data_AF-A0A3P3ZE03-F1
#
_entry.id   AF-A0A3P3ZE03-F1
#
_cell.length_a   1.000
_cell.length_b   1.000
_cell.length_c   1.000
_cell.angle_alpha   90.00
_cell.angle_beta   90.00
_cell.angle_gamma   90.00
#
_symmetry.space_group_name_H-M   'P 1'
#
loop_
_entity.id
_entity.type
_entity.pdbx_description
1 polymer ?
#
loop_
_entity_poly.entity_id
_entity_poly.type
_entity_poly.pdbx_seq_one_letter_code
_entity_poly.pdbx_strand_id
1 'polypeptide(L)'
;MVDSFRGTPGQGDRGQGRGGRHGCSPSSGLPTAAHRPSGGKQKKERGFRRERRARSLVIANAFDVSCAHLSQCRKKGSLFLLPLPIAAAQRRFLVVERSISGSDDVLYSQHRDVWECLPRGNARVYIKTDSPNGTVGYTLVGAVNGLRKFGDKDSTYGYPDAVQTVIAMETGSSVCGHLSAFALPLAKRGETSVDADTSCDAAEVEDTSHRFWVIGSKDVHIVLDYAVSEECLHYYSSLGCRYSHAIKISRLWKAMLPGGAELSSANSDARAAASPTLTPAQARALHDALHKEMWTSCFEVTFSDSTPLMEDSGVNKLRFYAVTLNKRAFKEACTGHPALSGNKAKERGNGDSLEETADAPNKAPQYSRQDGLCIPVADAEAFYASVGLPFSHYGSSVVYSSPEYVQLVDTIRRSVNSEGCVMYGADAGGKVVRLWTEKSHPYVMERITREAITNHKLTSNELQALLKKKLDHQPPELRDYFKDWEMHRMPWLLHFAAWLQMTRRLTPHMQRNELFQQRSRWHSLQKEFQTAVDSDPKLYSECEQYQHDPVEWDSGTQDLDVIKFVGSQGHGKSTLGRALYALLQKAQYGPCWVNQDELGDRKKFLASLRQAAKAGSKVTHLIIDKMNLDAEMNHDYDNLPLSLTVTWFHPDGEKGLHSVCVDRVLGRGSCHRSLRVDPNLAPQERQAQMKTIRRLVHRALKACEMPKDPPELVLELDITTPINDMVRRIWEKLEDNGMHTLPPVTDKDISEAIDLSHQYESFLASCRATQFTPASAYSNKRTWRGYSVWFLRSSLQGRWCSARSTSRQSTLEV
;
A
#
# COMPACT_ATOMS: atom_id res chain seq x y z
N MET A 1 -39.62 6.67 15.60
CA MET A 1 -39.54 5.96 16.90
C MET A 1 -38.62 4.77 16.70
N VAL A 2 -37.51 4.74 17.46
CA VAL A 2 -36.83 3.57 18.08
C VAL A 2 -36.40 2.44 17.11
N ASP A 3 -35.15 2.01 16.91
CA ASP A 3 -33.87 2.17 17.60
C ASP A 3 -32.68 1.71 16.73
N SER A 4 -31.51 2.31 16.97
CA SER A 4 -30.14 1.74 16.95
C SER A 4 -29.54 1.09 15.67
N PHE A 5 -28.59 1.79 15.02
CA PHE A 5 -27.58 1.19 14.14
C PHE A 5 -26.15 1.51 14.62
N ARG A 6 -25.48 0.49 15.20
CA ARG A 6 -24.04 0.46 15.46
C ARG A 6 -23.41 -0.60 14.55
N GLY A 7 -22.64 -0.16 13.56
CA GLY A 7 -21.71 -1.00 12.81
C GLY A 7 -20.28 -0.72 13.25
N THR A 8 -19.83 -1.36 14.33
CA THR A 8 -18.41 -1.39 14.71
C THR A 8 -17.70 -2.55 13.98
N PRO A 9 -16.43 -2.41 13.54
CA PRO A 9 -15.65 -3.53 13.03
C PRO A 9 -15.25 -4.44 14.20
N GLY A 10 -15.61 -5.72 14.13
CA GLY A 10 -15.29 -6.71 15.15
C GLY A 10 -13.78 -6.95 15.28
N GLN A 11 -13.24 -6.72 16.47
CA GLN A 11 -12.10 -7.46 17.02
C GLN A 11 -12.55 -8.90 17.26
N GLY A 12 -11.73 -9.87 16.87
CA GLY A 12 -11.97 -11.28 17.18
C GLY A 12 -11.82 -11.52 18.67
N ASP A 13 -12.91 -11.95 19.30
CA ASP A 13 -12.88 -12.42 20.68
C ASP A 13 -12.66 -13.94 20.70
N ARG A 14 -11.68 -14.35 21.51
CA ARG A 14 -11.31 -15.74 21.74
C ARG A 14 -12.42 -16.43 22.52
N GLY A 15 -12.96 -17.52 21.97
CA GLY A 15 -13.97 -18.32 22.63
C GLY A 15 -13.49 -18.89 23.97
N GLN A 16 -14.23 -18.59 25.04
CA GLN A 16 -14.22 -19.37 26.27
C GLN A 16 -15.17 -20.57 26.12
N GLY A 17 -14.60 -21.77 26.02
CA GLY A 17 -15.31 -23.03 26.25
C GLY A 17 -15.04 -23.51 27.68
N ARG A 18 -16.09 -23.63 28.48
CA ARG A 18 -16.06 -24.23 29.82
C ARG A 18 -15.92 -25.76 29.72
N GLY A 19 -14.96 -26.31 30.47
CA GLY A 19 -14.89 -27.73 30.80
C GLY A 19 -13.98 -27.90 32.02
N GLY A 20 -14.57 -28.09 33.21
CA GLY A 20 -13.83 -28.33 34.45
C GLY A 20 -13.67 -29.82 34.74
N ARG A 21 -12.53 -30.20 35.33
CA ARG A 21 -12.42 -31.04 36.56
C ARG A 21 -10.95 -31.33 36.90
N HIS A 22 -10.64 -31.06 38.17
CA HIS A 22 -9.68 -31.70 39.10
C HIS A 22 -8.26 -32.12 38.67
N GLY A 23 -7.26 -31.72 39.46
CA GLY A 23 -6.00 -32.47 39.59
C GLY A 23 -4.84 -31.67 40.18
N CYS A 24 -4.35 -32.12 41.33
CA CYS A 24 -3.30 -31.57 42.18
C CYS A 24 -1.97 -31.15 41.51
N SER A 25 -1.27 -30.22 42.17
CA SER A 25 0.19 -30.07 42.10
C SER A 25 0.92 -31.37 42.51
N PRO A 26 2.18 -31.56 42.11
CA PRO A 26 3.24 -31.22 43.05
C PRO A 26 4.51 -30.58 42.44
N SER A 27 5.24 -29.97 43.37
CA SER A 27 6.54 -29.32 43.34
C SER A 27 7.75 -30.24 43.08
N SER A 28 8.82 -29.68 42.50
CA SER A 28 10.25 -29.78 42.91
C SER A 28 11.11 -29.11 41.83
N GLY A 29 12.21 -28.37 42.05
CA GLY A 29 12.94 -27.97 43.24
C GLY A 29 14.00 -26.89 42.88
N LEU A 30 14.25 -26.02 43.85
CA LEU A 30 15.25 -24.93 44.00
C LEU A 30 16.72 -25.45 44.00
N PRO A 31 17.82 -24.63 44.10
CA PRO A 31 17.97 -23.38 44.89
C PRO A 31 18.78 -22.21 44.26
N THR A 32 18.38 -20.95 44.48
CA THR A 32 18.78 -19.99 45.55
C THR A 32 20.28 -19.67 45.67
N ALA A 33 20.65 -18.43 45.32
CA ALA A 33 21.57 -17.62 46.13
C ALA A 33 21.30 -16.13 45.87
N ALA A 34 20.91 -15.43 46.94
CA ALA A 34 20.65 -14.00 46.97
C ALA A 34 21.96 -13.23 47.15
N HIS A 35 22.14 -12.14 46.40
CA HIS A 35 22.86 -10.95 46.87
C HIS A 35 22.45 -9.74 46.02
N ARG A 36 21.77 -8.76 46.65
CA ARG A 36 21.77 -7.38 46.19
C ARG A 36 23.13 -6.76 46.53
N PRO A 37 23.64 -5.89 45.65
CA PRO A 37 23.88 -4.54 46.14
C PRO A 37 23.37 -3.45 45.19
N SER A 38 23.07 -2.32 45.84
CA SER A 38 22.73 -1.02 45.31
C SER A 38 23.80 -0.42 44.39
N GLY A 39 23.36 0.42 43.45
CA GLY A 39 24.14 1.58 43.02
C GLY A 39 24.42 1.66 41.52
N GLY A 40 24.07 2.81 40.93
CA GLY A 40 24.71 3.32 39.70
C GLY A 40 23.92 3.16 38.41
N LYS A 41 23.00 4.09 38.13
CA LYS A 41 22.57 4.40 36.75
C LYS A 41 23.77 4.96 35.98
N GLN A 42 24.43 4.15 35.16
CA GLN A 42 25.33 4.66 34.13
C GLN A 42 24.52 5.11 32.89
N LYS A 43 24.56 6.41 32.64
CA LYS A 43 24.18 7.06 31.37
C LYS A 43 24.94 6.37 30.21
N LYS A 44 24.21 5.82 29.25
CA LYS A 44 24.68 5.68 27.87
C LYS A 44 24.17 6.88 27.08
N GLU A 45 25.05 7.87 26.90
CA GLU A 45 24.88 8.94 25.92
C GLU A 45 24.83 8.33 24.52
N ARG A 46 23.68 8.46 23.85
CA ARG A 46 23.58 8.35 22.39
C ARG A 46 23.23 9.73 21.86
N GLY A 47 24.00 10.16 20.86
CA GLY A 47 24.09 11.53 20.35
C GLY A 47 22.75 12.20 20.12
N PHE A 48 22.48 13.23 20.93
CA PHE A 48 21.44 14.21 20.65
C PHE A 48 21.90 15.10 19.49
N ARG A 49 21.34 14.86 18.30
CA ARG A 49 21.23 15.92 17.29
C ARG A 49 20.48 17.06 17.98
N ARG A 50 21.12 18.22 18.13
CA ARG A 50 20.62 19.37 18.89
C ARG A 50 19.45 20.01 18.11
N GLU A 51 18.28 19.38 18.15
CA GLU A 51 17.03 19.90 17.58
C GLU A 51 16.76 21.27 18.22
N ARG A 52 16.65 22.33 17.40
CA ARG A 52 16.09 23.61 17.83
C ARG A 52 14.63 23.37 18.21
N ARG A 53 14.34 23.06 19.47
CA ARG A 53 12.96 22.86 19.94
C ARG A 53 12.22 24.21 19.94
N ALA A 54 11.10 24.28 19.24
CA ALA A 54 10.11 25.34 19.46
C ALA A 54 9.72 25.33 20.96
N ARG A 55 9.73 26.50 21.61
CA ARG A 55 9.33 26.60 23.02
C ARG A 55 7.82 26.37 23.13
N SER A 56 7.42 25.42 23.97
CA SER A 56 6.00 25.21 24.27
C SER A 56 5.55 26.22 25.32
N LEU A 57 4.46 26.92 25.04
CA LEU A 57 3.84 27.90 25.92
C LEU A 57 2.34 27.57 26.06
N VAL A 58 1.77 27.86 27.22
CA VAL A 58 0.34 27.68 27.49
C VAL A 58 -0.30 29.07 27.59
N ILE A 59 -1.24 29.37 26.70
CA ILE A 59 -2.16 30.50 26.86
C ILE A 59 -3.46 29.94 27.44
N ALA A 60 -3.79 30.34 28.67
CA ALA A 60 -5.11 30.09 29.24
C ALA A 60 -6.16 30.83 28.39
N ASN A 61 -7.29 30.18 28.12
CA ASN A 61 -8.44 30.78 27.41
C ASN A 61 -8.14 31.27 25.97
N ALA A 62 -7.22 30.64 25.24
CA ALA A 62 -7.02 30.94 23.82
C ALA A 62 -8.25 30.67 22.92
N PHE A 63 -9.28 29.98 23.44
CA PHE A 63 -10.50 29.64 22.71
C PHE A 63 -11.72 29.94 23.59
N ASP A 64 -12.78 30.42 22.93
CA ASP A 64 -14.14 30.67 23.41
C ASP A 64 -14.67 29.65 24.42
N VAL A 65 -14.54 28.37 24.09
CA VAL A 65 -15.13 27.27 24.85
C VAL A 65 -14.06 26.31 25.34
N SER A 66 -14.10 26.02 26.65
CA SER A 66 -13.27 24.99 27.25
C SER A 66 -13.78 23.58 26.91
N CYS A 67 -12.96 22.76 26.26
CA CYS A 67 -13.13 21.31 26.21
C CYS A 67 -12.14 20.58 27.12
N ALA A 68 -11.83 21.14 28.30
CA ALA A 68 -10.97 20.46 29.27
C ALA A 68 -11.57 19.13 29.77
N HIS A 69 -12.91 19.01 29.71
CA HIS A 69 -13.63 17.76 30.02
C HIS A 69 -13.36 16.63 29.00
N LEU A 70 -12.82 16.94 27.81
CA LEU A 70 -12.46 15.95 26.80
C LEU A 70 -10.97 15.65 26.88
N SER A 71 -10.62 14.49 27.45
CA SER A 71 -9.23 14.02 27.54
C SER A 71 -8.53 13.94 26.18
N GLN A 72 -9.29 13.75 25.10
CA GLN A 72 -8.80 13.67 23.72
C GLN A 72 -8.53 15.05 23.09
N CYS A 73 -9.08 16.13 23.64
CA CYS A 73 -8.87 17.49 23.12
C CYS A 73 -7.54 18.03 23.65
N ARG A 74 -6.59 18.25 22.75
CA ARG A 74 -5.25 18.76 23.08
C ARG A 74 -5.12 20.20 22.63
N LYS A 75 -4.62 21.05 23.54
CA LYS A 75 -4.19 22.41 23.22
C LYS A 75 -2.66 22.45 23.22
N LYS A 76 -2.06 23.01 22.18
CA LYS A 76 -0.60 23.13 22.07
C LYS A 76 -0.20 24.50 21.53
N GLY A 77 0.49 25.27 22.37
CA GLY A 77 1.15 26.50 21.95
C GLY A 77 2.59 26.23 21.50
N SER A 78 2.94 26.73 20.32
CA SER A 78 4.28 26.68 19.74
C SER A 78 4.76 28.10 19.43
N LEU A 79 5.84 28.54 20.05
CA LEU A 79 6.47 29.82 19.73
C LEU A 79 7.41 29.67 18.53
N PHE A 80 7.20 30.49 17.51
CA PHE A 80 8.02 30.57 16.31
C PHE A 80 8.73 31.92 16.21
N LEU A 81 9.99 31.88 15.79
CA LEU A 81 10.76 33.06 15.43
C LEU A 81 10.98 33.00 13.92
N LEU A 82 10.16 33.72 13.16
CA LEU A 82 10.29 33.71 11.70
C LEU A 82 11.57 34.44 11.29
N PRO A 83 12.45 33.81 10.48
CA PRO A 83 13.57 34.50 9.88
C PRO A 83 13.00 35.41 8.77
N LEU A 84 12.83 36.70 9.08
CA LEU A 84 12.44 37.69 8.08
C LEU A 84 13.71 38.35 7.51
N PRO A 85 13.75 38.71 6.21
CA PRO A 85 14.94 39.25 5.54
C PRO A 85 15.50 40.54 6.15
N ILE A 86 14.71 41.28 6.93
CA ILE A 86 15.11 42.53 7.58
C ILE A 86 15.31 42.28 9.08
N ALA A 87 16.55 42.47 9.57
CA ALA A 87 16.96 42.16 10.95
C ALA A 87 16.15 42.91 12.04
N ALA A 88 15.57 44.07 11.73
CA ALA A 88 14.69 44.84 12.63
C ALA A 88 13.26 44.26 12.77
N ALA A 89 12.92 43.23 11.99
CA ALA A 89 11.57 42.65 11.92
C ALA A 89 11.46 41.22 12.49
N GLN A 90 12.44 40.70 13.25
CA GLN A 90 12.29 39.40 13.91
C GLN A 90 11.09 39.41 14.88
N ARG A 91 9.94 38.93 14.41
CA ARG A 91 8.70 38.82 15.18
C ARG A 91 8.56 37.41 15.74
N ARG A 92 8.08 37.36 16.99
CA ARG A 92 7.77 36.10 17.68
C ARG A 92 6.28 35.84 17.59
N PHE A 93 5.91 34.84 16.81
CA PHE A 93 4.53 34.39 16.68
C PHE A 93 4.30 33.19 17.58
N LEU A 94 3.29 33.27 18.43
CA LEU A 94 2.82 32.13 19.21
C LEU A 94 1.57 31.57 18.52
N VAL A 95 1.69 30.37 17.98
CA VAL A 95 0.57 29.64 17.38
C VAL A 95 0.03 28.67 18.42
N VAL A 96 -1.23 28.86 18.80
CA VAL A 96 -1.95 27.97 19.71
C VAL A 96 -2.95 27.16 18.89
N GLU A 97 -2.73 25.86 18.85
CA GLU A 97 -3.54 24.91 18.10
C GLU A 97 -4.42 24.13 19.05
N ARG A 98 -5.61 23.77 18.59
CA ARG A 98 -6.50 22.84 19.26
C ARG A 98 -6.80 21.68 18.33
N SER A 99 -6.42 20.48 18.74
CA SER A 99 -6.61 19.26 17.98
C SER A 99 -7.28 18.17 18.82
N ILE A 100 -7.82 17.16 18.14
CA ILE A 100 -8.40 15.96 18.77
C ILE A 100 -7.46 14.80 18.47
N SER A 101 -7.04 14.08 19.50
CA SER A 101 -6.33 12.81 19.32
C SER A 101 -7.33 11.65 19.23
N GLY A 102 -7.23 10.82 18.19
CA GLY A 102 -8.08 9.64 17.99
C GLY A 102 -9.02 9.76 16.80
N SER A 103 -10.05 8.90 16.74
CA SER A 103 -11.09 8.96 15.69
C SER A 103 -12.07 10.09 15.98
N ASP A 104 -12.09 11.09 15.10
CA ASP A 104 -13.05 12.20 15.17
C ASP A 104 -14.48 11.68 15.25
N ASP A 105 -14.85 10.73 14.38
CA ASP A 105 -16.22 10.22 14.27
C ASP A 105 -16.72 9.68 15.62
N VAL A 106 -15.85 9.02 16.40
CA VAL A 106 -16.20 8.51 17.73
C VAL A 106 -16.46 9.67 18.70
N LEU A 107 -15.57 10.65 18.77
CA LEU A 107 -15.71 11.77 19.71
C LEU A 107 -16.95 12.60 19.39
N TYR A 108 -17.12 12.96 18.11
CA TYR A 108 -18.25 13.73 17.66
C TYR A 108 -19.56 12.92 17.84
N SER A 109 -19.58 11.60 17.62
CA SER A 109 -20.79 10.81 17.91
C SER A 109 -21.23 10.85 19.38
N GLN A 110 -20.30 11.05 20.31
CA GLN A 110 -20.56 11.03 21.76
C GLN A 110 -20.85 12.41 22.36
N HIS A 111 -20.32 13.48 21.75
CA HIS A 111 -20.38 14.83 22.31
C HIS A 111 -20.90 15.83 21.27
N ARG A 112 -22.21 16.08 21.24
CA ARG A 112 -22.86 16.96 20.25
C ARG A 112 -22.47 18.44 20.40
N ASP A 113 -22.27 18.89 21.62
CA ASP A 113 -21.82 20.23 21.98
C ASP A 113 -20.44 20.58 21.38
N VAL A 114 -19.59 19.57 21.17
CA VAL A 114 -18.25 19.72 20.58
C VAL A 114 -18.30 20.10 19.11
N TRP A 115 -19.35 19.69 18.39
CA TRP A 115 -19.50 20.03 16.97
C TRP A 115 -19.67 21.53 16.79
N GLU A 116 -20.33 22.20 17.74
CA GLU A 116 -20.47 23.64 17.73
C GLU A 116 -19.17 24.35 18.13
N CYS A 117 -18.35 23.79 19.01
CA CYS A 117 -17.25 24.54 19.62
C CYS A 117 -15.87 24.23 19.03
N LEU A 118 -15.75 23.18 18.21
CA LEU A 118 -14.46 22.69 17.74
C LEU A 118 -14.48 22.45 16.22
N PRO A 119 -14.15 23.46 15.40
CA PRO A 119 -13.89 23.26 13.98
C PRO A 119 -12.70 22.33 13.72
N ARG A 120 -12.70 21.63 12.57
CA ARG A 120 -11.51 20.97 12.05
C ARG A 120 -10.52 22.06 11.63
N GLY A 121 -9.26 21.94 12.04
CA GLY A 121 -8.29 23.03 11.84
C GLY A 121 -8.64 24.27 12.66
N ASN A 122 -8.27 24.24 13.94
CA ASN A 122 -8.56 25.33 14.87
C ASN A 122 -7.24 25.87 15.46
N ALA A 123 -6.88 27.10 15.07
CA ALA A 123 -5.65 27.74 15.51
C ALA A 123 -5.83 29.23 15.79
N ARG A 124 -4.98 29.76 16.67
CA ARG A 124 -4.90 31.18 17.03
C ARG A 124 -3.44 31.63 16.95
N VAL A 125 -3.22 32.81 16.40
CA VAL A 125 -1.89 33.39 16.22
C VAL A 125 -1.79 34.66 17.04
N TYR A 126 -0.82 34.68 17.96
CA TYR A 126 -0.54 35.81 18.82
C TYR A 126 0.84 36.38 18.53
N ILE A 127 0.98 37.69 18.67
CA ILE A 127 2.28 38.34 18.79
C ILE A 127 2.55 38.66 20.25
N LYS A 128 3.81 38.54 20.67
CA LYS A 128 4.25 39.05 21.98
C LYS A 128 4.22 40.58 21.94
N THR A 129 3.52 41.20 22.87
CA THR A 129 3.56 42.64 23.10
C THR A 129 4.38 42.94 24.35
N ASP A 130 5.29 43.90 24.24
CA ASP A 130 6.04 44.40 25.38
C ASP A 130 5.18 45.48 26.04
N SER A 131 4.62 45.20 27.22
CA SER A 131 3.87 46.18 27.99
C SER A 131 4.85 47.15 28.68
N PRO A 132 4.55 48.46 28.75
CA PRO A 132 5.38 49.42 29.48
C PRO A 132 5.55 49.07 30.98
N ASN A 133 4.68 48.22 31.55
CA ASN A 133 4.73 47.79 32.95
C ASN A 133 5.53 46.49 33.18
N GLY A 134 6.26 45.98 32.19
CA GLY A 134 7.09 44.77 32.32
C GLY A 134 6.34 43.43 32.23
N THR A 135 5.00 43.45 32.17
CA THR A 135 4.19 42.24 31.94
C THR A 135 4.20 41.85 30.47
N VAL A 136 4.58 40.61 30.16
CA VAL A 136 4.53 40.09 28.78
C VAL A 136 3.07 39.91 28.36
N GLY A 137 2.62 40.70 27.39
CA GLY A 137 1.30 40.58 26.77
C GLY A 137 1.33 39.71 25.51
N TYR A 138 0.18 39.17 25.14
CA TYR A 138 -0.04 38.50 23.86
C TYR A 138 -1.27 39.09 23.19
N THR A 139 -1.12 39.58 21.96
CA THR A 139 -2.21 40.15 21.17
C THR A 139 -2.58 39.19 20.05
N LEU A 140 -3.86 38.84 19.94
CA LEU A 140 -4.38 38.01 18.85
C LEU A 140 -4.30 38.80 17.53
N VAL A 141 -3.63 38.23 16.53
CA VAL A 141 -3.45 38.86 15.20
C VAL A 141 -4.03 38.00 14.09
N GLY A 142 -4.17 36.69 14.29
CA GLY A 142 -4.70 35.77 13.28
C GLY A 142 -5.48 34.63 13.92
N ALA A 143 -6.42 34.06 13.17
CA ALA A 143 -7.20 32.91 13.59
C ALA A 143 -7.50 32.01 12.39
N VAL A 144 -7.60 30.71 12.64
CA VAL A 144 -8.02 29.70 11.68
C VAL A 144 -9.13 28.90 12.31
N ASN A 145 -10.26 28.80 11.62
CA ASN A 145 -11.38 27.92 11.95
C ASN A 145 -11.83 27.25 10.67
N GLY A 146 -11.43 26.02 10.39
CA GLY A 146 -11.97 25.28 9.24
C GLY A 146 -13.45 24.89 9.42
N LEU A 147 -13.96 24.07 8.51
CA LEU A 147 -15.32 23.54 8.66
C LEU A 147 -15.41 22.69 9.94
N ARG A 148 -16.54 22.83 10.63
CA ARG A 148 -16.89 21.96 11.74
C ARG A 148 -17.14 20.55 11.24
N LYS A 149 -16.90 19.54 12.08
CA LYS A 149 -17.12 18.14 11.67
C LYS A 149 -18.59 17.98 11.29
N PHE A 150 -18.84 17.22 10.23
CA PHE A 150 -20.16 16.72 9.84
C PHE A 150 -20.08 15.21 9.59
N GLY A 151 -21.21 14.50 9.61
CA GLY A 151 -21.28 13.04 9.41
C GLY A 151 -22.14 12.63 8.21
N ASP A 152 -22.21 11.31 7.98
CA ASP A 152 -23.06 10.70 6.95
C ASP A 152 -24.54 10.78 7.37
N LYS A 153 -25.45 11.07 6.42
CA LYS A 153 -26.93 10.89 6.35
C LYS A 153 -27.84 11.15 7.58
N ASP A 154 -27.29 11.24 8.78
CA ASP A 154 -27.99 11.13 10.06
C ASP A 154 -27.17 11.66 11.24
N SER A 155 -26.05 12.35 11.00
CA SER A 155 -25.51 13.20 12.06
C SER A 155 -26.51 14.31 12.34
N THR A 156 -27.08 14.33 13.55
CA THR A 156 -28.02 15.33 14.07
C THR A 156 -27.39 16.73 14.22
N TYR A 157 -26.23 16.94 13.61
CA TYR A 157 -25.53 18.20 13.61
C TYR A 157 -26.03 19.15 12.53
N GLY A 158 -25.98 20.44 12.85
CA GLY A 158 -26.70 21.49 12.12
C GLY A 158 -28.18 21.54 12.51
N TYR A 159 -28.96 22.21 11.67
CA TYR A 159 -30.38 22.48 11.93
C TYR A 159 -31.25 21.94 10.79
N PRO A 160 -31.58 20.63 10.78
CA PRO A 160 -32.41 20.00 9.74
C PRO A 160 -33.72 20.75 9.50
N ASP A 161 -34.38 21.17 10.58
CA ASP A 161 -35.67 21.89 10.54
C ASP A 161 -35.57 23.29 9.91
N ALA A 162 -34.35 23.82 9.77
CA ALA A 162 -34.10 25.11 9.14
C ALA A 162 -33.66 24.98 7.68
N VAL A 163 -33.36 23.77 7.19
CA VAL A 163 -32.89 23.56 5.82
C VAL A 163 -34.06 23.70 4.84
N GLN A 164 -33.91 24.57 3.85
CA GLN A 164 -34.87 24.77 2.77
C GLN A 164 -34.32 24.33 1.42
N THR A 165 -33.04 24.58 1.15
CA THR A 165 -32.39 24.19 -0.10
C THR A 165 -31.11 23.43 0.16
N VAL A 166 -30.71 22.61 -0.81
CA VAL A 166 -29.51 21.79 -0.75
C VAL A 166 -28.74 21.87 -2.05
N ILE A 167 -27.42 22.00 -1.93
CA ILE A 167 -26.47 21.83 -3.02
C ILE A 167 -25.60 20.61 -2.73
N ALA A 168 -25.35 19.78 -3.74
CA ALA A 168 -24.40 18.68 -3.66
C ALA A 168 -23.05 19.10 -4.25
N MET A 169 -22.00 19.07 -3.43
CA MET A 169 -20.63 19.39 -3.84
C MET A 169 -19.81 18.10 -3.87
N GLU A 170 -19.09 17.86 -4.97
CA GLU A 170 -18.30 16.63 -5.13
C GLU A 170 -17.19 16.54 -4.08
N THR A 171 -17.02 15.35 -3.50
CA THR A 171 -15.91 15.07 -2.57
C THR A 171 -14.73 14.45 -3.30
N GLY A 172 -13.52 14.94 -3.01
CA GLY A 172 -12.28 14.27 -3.39
C GLY A 172 -11.73 13.42 -2.24
N SER A 173 -11.08 12.30 -2.54
CA SER A 173 -10.34 11.51 -1.55
C SER A 173 -9.01 12.21 -1.20
N SER A 174 -9.06 13.28 -0.40
CA SER A 174 -7.96 14.24 -0.26
C SER A 174 -7.70 14.66 1.19
N VAL A 175 -6.64 15.45 1.41
CA VAL A 175 -6.32 15.99 2.74
C VAL A 175 -6.88 17.41 2.89
N CYS A 176 -7.63 17.67 3.97
CA CYS A 176 -8.13 19.01 4.26
C CYS A 176 -7.00 19.97 4.66
N GLY A 177 -7.02 21.16 4.08
CA GLY A 177 -6.14 22.28 4.40
C GLY A 177 -6.92 23.58 4.65
N HIS A 178 -6.25 24.50 5.34
CA HIS A 178 -6.82 25.78 5.74
C HIS A 178 -5.83 26.90 5.45
N LEU A 179 -6.33 28.03 4.94
CA LEU A 179 -5.57 29.25 4.67
C LEU A 179 -6.31 30.44 5.28
N SER A 180 -5.60 31.25 6.06
CA SER A 180 -6.06 32.55 6.53
C SER A 180 -4.92 33.57 6.41
N ALA A 181 -5.24 34.84 6.62
CA ALA A 181 -4.31 35.94 6.43
C ALA A 181 -4.46 36.97 7.54
N PHE A 182 -3.35 37.65 7.86
CA PHE A 182 -3.39 38.84 8.69
C PHE A 182 -2.31 39.84 8.30
N ALA A 183 -2.55 41.11 8.65
CA ALA A 183 -1.59 42.18 8.53
C ALA A 183 -1.28 42.76 9.92
N LEU A 184 -0.02 43.11 10.16
CA LEU A 184 0.41 43.82 11.36
C LEU A 184 0.45 45.33 11.08
N PRO A 185 0.22 46.18 12.09
CA PRO A 185 0.43 47.62 11.95
C PRO A 185 1.88 47.93 11.56
N LEU A 186 2.07 48.81 10.57
CA LEU A 186 3.39 49.33 10.21
C LEU A 186 4.02 50.03 11.43
N ALA A 187 5.28 49.75 11.71
CA ALA A 187 6.03 50.49 12.73
C ALA A 187 6.10 51.96 12.29
N LYS A 188 5.69 52.90 13.15
CA LYS A 188 5.79 54.33 12.84
C LYS A 188 7.25 54.65 12.51
N ARG A 189 7.49 55.18 11.31
CA ARG A 189 8.80 55.65 10.85
C ARG A 189 9.20 56.84 11.74
N GLY A 190 10.01 56.59 12.76
CA GLY A 190 10.35 57.61 13.76
C GLY A 190 11.24 57.06 14.84
N GLU A 191 12.45 56.64 14.48
CA GLU A 191 13.64 56.67 15.34
C GLU A 191 14.88 56.52 14.44
N THR A 192 15.40 57.67 14.03
CA THR A 192 16.74 58.00 13.52
C THR A 192 17.67 56.87 13.04
N SER A 193 17.88 56.80 11.73
CA SER A 193 19.23 56.78 11.14
C SER A 193 19.25 57.74 9.96
N VAL A 194 20.13 58.73 10.06
CA VAL A 194 20.42 59.74 9.03
C VAL A 194 21.08 59.05 7.83
N ASP A 195 20.91 59.65 6.65
CA ASP A 195 21.51 59.32 5.36
C ASP A 195 20.76 58.32 4.46
N ALA A 196 19.89 58.87 3.61
CA ALA A 196 19.87 58.57 2.18
C ALA A 196 18.90 59.55 1.49
N ASP A 197 19.47 60.61 0.95
CA ASP A 197 18.82 61.47 -0.04
C ASP A 197 19.07 60.90 -1.44
N THR A 198 18.19 61.26 -2.38
CA THR A 198 18.18 61.02 -3.85
C THR A 198 17.57 59.74 -4.44
N SER A 199 16.82 60.02 -5.51
CA SER A 199 16.36 59.17 -6.65
C SER A 199 14.92 58.66 -6.61
N CYS A 200 14.04 59.50 -7.19
CA CYS A 200 12.76 59.13 -7.79
C CYS A 200 12.95 58.16 -8.97
N ASP A 201 11.89 57.39 -9.28
CA ASP A 201 11.78 56.35 -10.33
C ASP A 201 12.15 54.91 -9.92
N ALA A 202 11.39 54.37 -8.97
CA ALA A 202 11.09 52.94 -8.93
C ALA A 202 9.60 52.78 -8.65
N ALA A 203 8.90 52.00 -9.49
CA ALA A 203 7.51 51.59 -9.25
C ALA A 203 7.35 51.22 -7.77
N GLU A 204 6.35 51.79 -7.09
CA GLU A 204 6.10 51.59 -5.66
C GLU A 204 6.23 50.10 -5.30
N VAL A 205 7.38 49.70 -4.75
CA VAL A 205 7.59 48.35 -4.24
C VAL A 205 6.78 48.30 -2.95
N GLU A 206 5.53 47.91 -3.09
CA GLU A 206 4.57 47.89 -1.99
C GLU A 206 5.13 47.04 -0.84
N ASP A 207 5.26 47.64 0.35
CA ASP A 207 5.84 46.98 1.51
C ASP A 207 4.93 45.82 1.96
N THR A 208 5.32 44.60 1.63
CA THR A 208 4.61 43.37 2.02
C THR A 208 5.14 42.77 3.31
N SER A 209 6.12 43.40 3.97
CA SER A 209 6.80 42.87 5.16
C SER A 209 5.91 42.74 6.40
N HIS A 210 4.76 43.42 6.39
CA HIS A 210 3.76 43.39 7.47
C HIS A 210 2.61 42.40 7.21
N ARG A 211 2.64 41.67 6.09
CA ARG A 211 1.58 40.73 5.68
C ARG A 211 2.03 39.29 5.89
N PHE A 212 1.14 38.48 6.46
CA PHE A 212 1.42 37.09 6.81
C PHE A 212 0.28 36.17 6.40
N TRP A 213 0.64 34.93 6.09
CA TRP A 213 -0.27 33.82 5.87
C TRP A 213 -0.28 32.90 7.09
N VAL A 214 -1.42 32.28 7.38
CA VAL A 214 -1.53 31.14 8.28
C VAL A 214 -2.04 29.97 7.47
N ILE A 215 -1.24 28.92 7.35
CA ILE A 215 -1.57 27.78 6.51
C ILE A 215 -1.29 26.47 7.24
N GLY A 216 -2.12 25.45 6.99
CA GLY A 216 -1.97 24.18 7.68
C GLY A 216 -2.92 23.10 7.21
N SER A 217 -2.84 21.96 7.89
CA SER A 217 -3.78 20.85 7.79
C SER A 217 -4.72 20.85 9.00
N LYS A 218 -5.45 19.75 9.23
CA LYS A 218 -6.32 19.58 10.40
C LYS A 218 -5.64 19.88 11.74
N ASP A 219 -4.41 19.39 11.94
CA ASP A 219 -3.79 19.34 13.28
C ASP A 219 -2.56 20.24 13.42
N VAL A 220 -2.04 20.78 12.32
CA VAL A 220 -0.78 21.56 12.29
C VAL A 220 -0.90 22.76 11.37
N HIS A 221 -0.63 23.95 11.90
CA HIS A 221 -0.63 25.23 11.20
C HIS A 221 0.70 25.97 11.46
N ILE A 222 1.14 26.70 10.44
CA ILE A 222 2.35 27.51 10.48
C ILE A 222 2.05 28.93 9.99
N VAL A 223 2.87 29.89 10.41
CA VAL A 223 2.79 31.28 9.95
C VAL A 223 3.89 31.47 8.92
N LEU A 224 3.56 32.08 7.79
CA LEU A 224 4.50 32.34 6.71
C LEU A 224 4.52 33.84 6.40
N ASP A 225 5.66 34.32 5.92
CA ASP A 225 5.77 35.62 5.27
C ASP A 225 4.95 35.66 3.97
N TYR A 226 4.60 36.87 3.52
CA TYR A 226 3.74 37.05 2.35
C TYR A 226 4.24 36.33 1.08
N ALA A 227 5.56 36.33 0.86
CA ALA A 227 6.22 35.71 -0.28
C ALA A 227 6.44 34.19 -0.14
N VAL A 228 6.19 33.62 1.05
CA VAL A 228 6.50 32.21 1.37
C VAL A 228 7.97 31.89 1.05
N SER A 229 8.89 32.60 1.70
CA SER A 229 10.33 32.47 1.44
C SER A 229 10.86 31.07 1.76
N GLU A 230 11.90 30.63 1.03
CA GLU A 230 12.57 29.35 1.32
C GLU A 230 13.21 29.34 2.71
N GLU A 231 13.66 30.50 3.21
CA GLU A 231 14.16 30.64 4.58
C GLU A 231 13.10 30.30 5.62
N CYS A 232 11.86 30.78 5.41
CA CYS A 232 10.72 30.48 6.26
C CYS A 232 10.36 28.98 6.20
N LEU A 233 10.31 28.38 5.01
CA LEU A 233 10.04 26.94 4.85
C LEU A 233 11.16 26.06 5.45
N HIS A 234 12.43 26.44 5.26
CA HIS A 234 13.58 25.76 5.82
C HIS A 234 13.60 25.82 7.35
N TYR A 235 13.21 26.97 7.94
CA TYR A 235 13.04 27.11 9.38
C TYR A 235 12.11 26.02 9.92
N TYR A 236 10.90 25.87 9.37
CA TYR A 236 9.96 24.83 9.81
C TYR A 236 10.47 23.42 9.54
N SER A 237 11.18 23.19 8.43
CA SER A 237 11.80 21.90 8.13
C SER A 237 12.83 21.51 9.21
N SER A 238 13.60 22.48 9.72
CA SER A 238 14.59 22.28 10.77
C SER A 238 13.99 21.98 12.16
N LEU A 239 12.71 22.30 12.38
CA LEU A 239 11.99 22.03 13.63
C LEU A 239 11.47 20.59 13.73
N GLY A 240 11.58 19.80 12.67
CA GLY A 240 11.30 18.36 12.66
C GLY A 240 10.08 17.93 11.83
N CYS A 241 9.84 16.62 11.78
CA CYS A 241 8.88 15.99 10.86
C CYS A 241 7.41 16.36 11.09
N ARG A 242 7.06 16.91 12.27
CA ARG A 242 5.70 17.36 12.59
C ARG A 242 5.13 18.35 11.58
N TYR A 243 5.98 19.24 11.04
CA TYR A 243 5.57 20.29 10.12
C TYR A 243 5.62 19.88 8.65
N SER A 244 6.09 18.66 8.34
CA SER A 244 6.30 18.18 6.97
C SER A 244 5.07 18.34 6.09
N HIS A 245 3.89 18.03 6.62
CA HIS A 245 2.64 18.13 5.86
C HIS A 245 2.23 19.58 5.61
N ALA A 246 2.31 20.46 6.62
CA ALA A 246 2.05 21.89 6.45
C ALA A 246 3.04 22.53 5.45
N ILE A 247 4.31 22.11 5.46
CA ILE A 247 5.33 22.54 4.49
C ILE A 247 4.97 22.08 3.07
N LYS A 248 4.53 20.83 2.89
CA LYS A 248 4.07 20.32 1.59
C LYS A 248 2.92 21.18 1.04
N ILE A 249 1.90 21.46 1.86
CA ILE A 249 0.78 22.34 1.50
C ILE A 249 1.29 23.76 1.15
N SER A 250 2.22 24.29 1.95
CA SER A 250 2.77 25.64 1.75
C SER A 250 3.55 25.78 0.45
N ARG A 251 4.23 24.71 0.00
CA ARG A 251 4.92 24.70 -1.30
C ARG A 251 3.94 24.73 -2.47
N LEU A 252 2.80 24.04 -2.36
CA LEU A 252 1.74 24.12 -3.36
C LEU A 252 1.13 25.52 -3.40
N TRP A 253 0.88 26.12 -2.23
CA TRP A 253 0.42 27.50 -2.17
C TRP A 253 1.43 28.48 -2.78
N LYS A 254 2.72 28.33 -2.46
CA LYS A 254 3.80 29.13 -3.07
C LYS A 254 3.83 29.02 -4.59
N ALA A 255 3.61 27.82 -5.15
CA ALA A 255 3.56 27.63 -6.59
C ALA A 255 2.39 28.37 -7.26
N MET A 256 1.32 28.64 -6.52
CA MET A 256 0.18 29.45 -6.98
C MET A 256 0.42 30.96 -6.83
N LEU A 257 1.43 31.40 -6.07
CA LEU A 257 1.74 32.83 -5.87
C LEU A 257 2.62 33.40 -7.00
N PRO A 258 2.59 34.73 -7.23
CA PRO A 258 3.44 35.39 -8.22
C PRO A 258 4.93 35.14 -7.93
N GLY A 259 5.71 34.82 -8.96
CA GLY A 259 7.16 34.56 -8.83
C GLY A 259 7.52 33.21 -8.18
N GLY A 260 6.53 32.41 -7.75
CA GLY A 260 6.76 31.09 -7.16
C GLY A 260 7.41 30.07 -8.10
N ALA A 261 7.32 30.30 -9.41
CA ALA A 261 7.85 29.42 -10.45
C ALA A 261 9.38 29.49 -10.61
N GLU A 262 10.05 30.59 -10.26
CA GLU A 262 11.44 30.85 -10.66
C GLU A 262 12.52 30.29 -9.70
N LEU A 263 12.17 29.81 -8.50
CA LEU A 263 13.13 29.70 -7.39
C LEU A 263 13.54 28.28 -6.91
N SER A 264 13.32 27.18 -7.64
CA SER A 264 13.87 25.85 -7.24
C SER A 264 13.83 24.78 -8.34
N SER A 265 14.96 24.10 -8.57
CA SER A 265 15.11 22.93 -9.47
C SER A 265 14.57 21.62 -8.86
N ALA A 266 14.18 21.60 -7.58
CA ALA A 266 13.66 20.43 -6.88
C ALA A 266 12.12 20.26 -6.97
N ASN A 267 11.45 21.07 -7.80
CA ASN A 267 9.99 21.28 -7.80
C ASN A 267 9.29 20.98 -9.15
N SER A 268 9.84 20.10 -9.99
CA SER A 268 9.20 19.71 -11.27
C SER A 268 7.75 19.25 -11.10
N ASP A 269 7.48 18.51 -10.02
CA ASP A 269 6.18 17.87 -9.77
C ASP A 269 5.13 18.82 -9.15
N ALA A 270 5.55 19.98 -8.64
CA ALA A 270 4.65 21.03 -8.17
C ALA A 270 4.28 22.03 -9.29
N ARG A 271 5.17 22.22 -10.27
CA ARG A 271 4.98 23.15 -11.40
C ARG A 271 3.93 22.71 -12.40
N ALA A 272 3.88 21.42 -12.75
CA ALA A 272 2.86 20.88 -13.67
C ALA A 272 1.45 20.83 -13.04
N ALA A 273 1.34 21.24 -11.77
CA ALA A 273 0.25 20.87 -10.88
C ALA A 273 -0.59 22.05 -10.37
N ALA A 274 0.07 23.18 -10.14
CA ALA A 274 -0.57 24.42 -9.73
C ALA A 274 -0.99 25.25 -10.95
N SER A 275 -2.17 24.94 -11.51
CA SER A 275 -2.92 25.87 -12.36
C SER A 275 -4.18 26.30 -11.60
N PRO A 276 -4.45 27.62 -11.46
CA PRO A 276 -3.75 28.78 -12.03
C PRO A 276 -2.74 29.45 -11.06
N THR A 277 -1.70 30.09 -11.63
CA THR A 277 -0.82 31.04 -10.92
C THR A 277 -1.51 32.40 -10.81
N LEU A 278 -1.53 32.96 -9.60
CA LEU A 278 -2.12 34.25 -9.30
C LEU A 278 -1.25 35.41 -9.79
N THR A 279 -1.90 36.47 -10.28
CA THR A 279 -1.25 37.77 -10.44
C THR A 279 -0.99 38.43 -9.07
N PRO A 280 -0.03 39.38 -8.97
CA PRO A 280 0.20 40.12 -7.73
C PRO A 280 -1.06 40.80 -7.17
N ALA A 281 -1.89 41.36 -8.06
CA ALA A 281 -3.16 41.99 -7.68
C ALA A 281 -4.15 40.97 -7.09
N GLN A 282 -4.28 39.79 -7.69
CA GLN A 282 -5.16 38.72 -7.19
C GLN A 282 -4.67 38.17 -5.84
N ALA A 283 -3.37 37.91 -5.69
CA ALA A 283 -2.80 37.43 -4.44
C ALA A 283 -3.00 38.46 -3.30
N ARG A 284 -2.91 39.75 -3.60
CA ARG A 284 -3.19 40.84 -2.66
C ARG A 284 -4.68 40.92 -2.31
N ALA A 285 -5.55 40.86 -3.31
CA ALA A 285 -7.00 40.89 -3.11
C ALA A 285 -7.47 39.72 -2.22
N LEU A 286 -6.94 38.52 -2.45
CA LEU A 286 -7.20 37.36 -1.60
C LEU A 286 -6.71 37.60 -0.16
N HIS A 287 -5.48 38.09 0.02
CA HIS A 287 -4.93 38.39 1.35
C HIS A 287 -5.79 39.40 2.11
N ASP A 288 -6.11 40.51 1.44
CA ASP A 288 -6.92 41.59 2.00
C ASP A 288 -8.32 41.11 2.39
N ALA A 289 -8.98 40.32 1.53
CA ALA A 289 -10.29 39.76 1.83
C ALA A 289 -10.24 38.83 3.05
N LEU A 290 -9.29 37.89 3.07
CA LEU A 290 -9.12 36.96 4.19
C LEU A 290 -8.83 37.69 5.51
N HIS A 291 -8.03 38.77 5.45
CA HIS A 291 -7.70 39.57 6.62
C HIS A 291 -8.88 40.44 7.10
N LYS A 292 -9.47 41.26 6.21
CA LYS A 292 -10.49 42.26 6.55
C LYS A 292 -11.79 41.60 7.01
N GLU A 293 -12.21 40.56 6.30
CA GLU A 293 -13.45 39.84 6.61
C GLU A 293 -13.24 38.79 7.71
N MET A 294 -12.00 38.63 8.18
CA MET A 294 -11.60 37.61 9.16
C MET A 294 -12.02 36.21 8.70
N TRP A 295 -11.66 35.86 7.46
CA TRP A 295 -12.05 34.59 6.85
C TRP A 295 -10.96 33.52 6.97
N THR A 296 -11.40 32.26 6.94
CA THR A 296 -10.57 31.09 6.68
C THR A 296 -11.05 30.44 5.39
N SER A 297 -10.17 30.33 4.42
CA SER A 297 -10.37 29.57 3.19
C SER A 297 -10.09 28.09 3.46
N CYS A 298 -11.06 27.23 3.12
CA CYS A 298 -10.96 25.78 3.28
C CYS A 298 -10.77 25.12 1.91
N PHE A 299 -9.80 24.22 1.82
CA PHE A 299 -9.45 23.53 0.58
C PHE A 299 -9.05 22.08 0.79
N GLU A 300 -9.16 21.32 -0.28
CA GLU A 300 -8.70 19.95 -0.39
C GLU A 300 -7.36 19.92 -1.13
N VAL A 301 -6.44 19.11 -0.62
CA VAL A 301 -5.15 18.86 -1.26
C VAL A 301 -5.05 17.39 -1.67
N THR A 302 -4.90 17.16 -2.97
CA THR A 302 -4.44 15.88 -3.49
C THR A 302 -2.95 15.98 -3.75
N PHE A 303 -2.17 15.03 -3.21
CA PHE A 303 -0.77 14.88 -3.56
C PHE A 303 -0.57 13.78 -4.61
N SER A 304 0.47 13.88 -5.44
CA SER A 304 0.84 12.82 -6.39
C SER A 304 1.23 11.50 -5.71
N ASP A 305 1.65 11.55 -4.44
CA ASP A 305 1.94 10.38 -3.59
C ASP A 305 0.73 9.88 -2.79
N SER A 306 -0.46 10.46 -3.00
CA SER A 306 -1.69 10.01 -2.34
C SER A 306 -2.19 8.67 -2.90
N THR A 307 -3.09 8.00 -2.17
CA THR A 307 -3.67 6.70 -2.56
C THR A 307 -5.15 6.83 -2.91
N PRO A 308 -5.54 7.65 -3.92
CA PRO A 308 -6.93 7.83 -4.27
C PRO A 308 -7.52 6.52 -4.82
N LEU A 309 -8.79 6.28 -4.52
CA LEU A 309 -9.57 5.19 -5.12
C LEU A 309 -10.05 5.57 -6.53
N MET A 310 -10.34 6.86 -6.72
CA MET A 310 -10.92 7.40 -7.95
C MET A 310 -9.88 8.08 -8.85
N GLU A 311 -10.29 8.41 -10.08
CA GLU A 311 -9.47 9.14 -11.04
C GLU A 311 -9.05 10.50 -10.47
N ASP A 312 -7.81 10.57 -10.00
CA ASP A 312 -7.10 11.82 -9.90
C ASP A 312 -5.99 11.81 -10.95
N SER A 313 -5.78 12.97 -11.55
CA SER A 313 -4.83 13.25 -12.64
C SER A 313 -3.35 12.90 -12.34
N GLY A 314 -3.04 12.37 -11.15
CA GLY A 314 -1.66 12.10 -10.70
C GLY A 314 -0.87 13.37 -10.37
N VAL A 315 -1.58 14.49 -10.23
CA VAL A 315 -1.02 15.83 -10.16
C VAL A 315 -1.39 16.45 -8.81
N ASN A 316 -0.45 17.17 -8.19
CA ASN A 316 -0.71 17.87 -6.93
C ASN A 316 -1.77 18.97 -7.12
N LYS A 317 -2.94 18.86 -6.50
CA LYS A 317 -4.03 19.82 -6.68
C LYS A 317 -4.43 20.45 -5.37
N LEU A 318 -4.79 21.74 -5.43
CA LEU A 318 -5.40 22.48 -4.35
C LEU A 318 -6.77 22.97 -4.84
N ARG A 319 -7.85 22.52 -4.20
CA ARG A 319 -9.23 22.84 -4.61
C ARG A 319 -9.99 23.45 -3.45
N PHE A 320 -10.46 24.68 -3.60
CA PHE A 320 -11.23 25.37 -2.57
C PHE A 320 -12.68 24.91 -2.55
N TYR A 321 -13.27 24.77 -1.36
CA TYR A 321 -14.65 24.27 -1.21
C TYR A 321 -15.51 25.06 -0.23
N ALA A 322 -14.91 25.86 0.67
CA ALA A 322 -15.66 26.69 1.59
C ALA A 322 -14.86 27.90 2.08
N VAL A 323 -15.56 28.89 2.63
CA VAL A 323 -15.00 29.99 3.39
C VAL A 323 -15.75 30.11 4.73
N THR A 324 -15.01 30.10 5.83
CA THR A 324 -15.54 30.13 7.19
C THR A 324 -15.12 31.40 7.93
N LEU A 325 -15.85 31.73 8.99
CA LEU A 325 -15.71 33.01 9.71
C LEU A 325 -14.86 32.86 10.97
N ASN A 326 -13.97 33.82 11.22
CA ASN A 326 -13.17 33.94 12.44
C ASN A 326 -13.66 35.03 13.40
N LYS A 327 -14.74 35.75 13.06
CA LYS A 327 -15.24 36.93 13.79
C LYS A 327 -15.38 36.72 15.31
N ARG A 328 -15.81 35.53 15.76
CA ARG A 328 -15.94 35.22 17.20
C ARG A 328 -14.60 35.21 17.93
N ALA A 329 -13.55 34.65 17.32
CA ALA A 329 -12.22 34.60 17.92
C ALA A 329 -11.68 36.00 18.26
N PHE A 330 -11.96 36.99 17.40
CA PHE A 330 -11.54 38.37 17.60
C PHE A 330 -12.45 39.14 18.56
N LYS A 331 -13.78 38.93 18.51
CA LYS A 331 -14.71 39.55 19.47
C LYS A 331 -14.36 39.23 20.92
N GLU A 332 -14.03 37.98 21.20
CA GLU A 332 -13.73 37.53 22.57
C GLU A 332 -12.37 37.99 23.07
N ALA A 333 -11.37 38.06 22.18
CA ALA A 333 -10.08 38.65 22.50
C ALA A 333 -10.23 40.12 22.95
N CYS A 334 -11.22 40.84 22.41
CA CYS A 334 -11.53 42.22 22.80
C CYS A 334 -12.31 42.34 24.12
N THR A 335 -13.05 41.31 24.56
CA THR A 335 -13.89 41.37 25.78
C THR A 335 -13.15 41.19 27.10
N GLY A 336 -11.82 41.03 27.08
CA GLY A 336 -10.97 41.18 28.27
C GLY A 336 -11.41 40.37 29.49
N HIS A 337 -11.27 39.04 29.46
CA HIS A 337 -11.17 38.32 30.73
C HIS A 337 -9.86 38.74 31.44
N PRO A 338 -9.92 39.11 32.73
CA PRO A 338 -8.89 39.93 33.36
C PRO A 338 -7.55 39.21 33.44
N ALA A 339 -6.51 39.97 33.05
CA ALA A 339 -5.10 39.85 33.42
C ALA A 339 -4.49 38.43 33.52
N LEU A 340 -3.69 38.12 32.49
CA LEU A 340 -2.68 37.07 32.46
C LEU A 340 -1.71 37.19 33.65
N SER A 341 -2.03 36.55 34.79
CA SER A 341 -1.09 36.27 35.86
C SER A 341 -0.52 34.86 35.66
N GLY A 342 0.73 34.78 35.22
CA GLY A 342 1.48 33.53 35.12
C GLY A 342 1.79 32.94 36.48
N ASN A 343 0.83 32.25 37.09
CA ASN A 343 1.08 31.44 38.28
C ASN A 343 1.27 29.98 37.89
N LYS A 344 2.43 29.44 38.27
CA LYS A 344 2.79 28.02 38.20
C LYS A 344 1.62 27.18 38.72
N ALA A 345 1.16 26.22 37.93
CA ALA A 345 0.25 25.18 38.40
C ALA A 345 0.90 24.48 39.60
N LYS A 346 0.30 24.58 40.79
CA LYS A 346 0.61 23.69 41.90
C LYS A 346 0.01 22.33 41.58
N GLU A 347 0.86 21.30 41.55
CA GLU A 347 0.43 19.92 41.73
C GLU A 347 -0.37 19.84 43.04
N ARG A 348 -1.65 19.46 42.96
CA ARG A 348 -2.38 18.93 44.11
C ARG A 348 -2.62 17.45 43.85
N GLY A 349 -2.18 16.66 44.82
CA GLY A 349 -2.20 15.20 44.78
C GLY A 349 -3.58 14.59 44.97
N ASN A 350 -3.57 13.27 44.78
CA ASN A 350 -4.65 12.31 45.01
C ASN A 350 -5.54 12.64 46.23
N GLY A 351 -6.84 12.63 46.01
CA GLY A 351 -7.87 12.61 47.05
C GLY A 351 -9.26 12.50 46.42
N ASP A 352 -10.03 11.52 46.87
CA ASP A 352 -11.29 11.04 46.33
C ASP A 352 -12.45 12.06 46.26
N SER A 353 -13.30 11.81 45.26
CA SER A 353 -14.76 12.02 45.18
C SER A 353 -15.41 13.24 45.86
N LEU A 354 -15.98 14.12 45.03
CA LEU A 354 -17.37 14.57 45.15
C LEU A 354 -17.83 15.18 43.82
N GLU A 355 -18.80 14.51 43.18
CA GLU A 355 -19.57 15.05 42.07
C GLU A 355 -20.37 16.26 42.57
N GLU A 356 -19.95 17.46 42.17
CA GLU A 356 -20.81 18.64 42.24
C GLU A 356 -21.72 18.64 41.00
N THR A 357 -22.94 18.15 41.19
CA THR A 357 -24.05 18.26 40.24
C THR A 357 -24.42 19.73 40.08
N ALA A 358 -23.94 20.37 39.01
CA ALA A 358 -24.44 21.67 38.58
C ALA A 358 -25.61 21.47 37.59
N ASP A 359 -26.82 21.36 38.15
CA ASP A 359 -28.09 21.51 37.45
C ASP A 359 -28.29 22.96 36.96
N ALA A 360 -27.64 23.30 35.86
CA ALA A 360 -28.05 24.42 35.01
C ALA A 360 -28.17 23.90 33.57
N PRO A 361 -29.31 24.09 32.88
CA PRO A 361 -29.44 23.70 31.49
C PRO A 361 -28.62 24.70 30.65
N ASN A 362 -27.32 24.43 30.51
CA ASN A 362 -26.46 25.10 29.55
C ASN A 362 -26.99 24.78 28.16
N LYS A 363 -27.86 25.65 27.61
CA LYS A 363 -28.21 25.63 26.19
C LYS A 363 -26.89 25.71 25.42
N ALA A 364 -26.51 24.60 24.78
CA ALA A 364 -25.29 24.53 24.00
C ALA A 364 -25.23 25.72 23.01
N PRO A 365 -24.05 26.34 22.82
CA PRO A 365 -23.90 27.47 21.91
C PRO A 365 -24.44 27.13 20.52
N GLN A 366 -25.39 27.92 20.01
CA GLN A 366 -26.02 27.70 18.69
C GLN A 366 -25.29 28.46 17.59
N TYR A 367 -23.98 28.24 17.53
CA TYR A 367 -23.08 29.02 16.72
C TYR A 367 -23.36 28.89 15.23
N SER A 368 -23.64 27.66 14.77
CA SER A 368 -23.94 27.36 13.38
C SER A 368 -25.29 27.98 12.93
N ARG A 369 -26.22 28.25 13.85
CA ARG A 369 -27.51 28.90 13.53
C ARG A 369 -27.35 30.40 13.33
N GLN A 370 -26.55 31.00 14.21
CA GLN A 370 -26.33 32.45 14.23
C GLN A 370 -25.43 32.89 13.08
N ASP A 371 -24.27 32.23 12.92
CA ASP A 371 -23.22 32.68 11.99
C ASP A 371 -23.18 31.87 10.69
N GLY A 372 -23.85 30.72 10.65
CA GLY A 372 -23.69 29.74 9.59
C GLY A 372 -22.45 28.86 9.81
N LEU A 373 -22.38 27.75 9.08
CA LEU A 373 -21.22 26.86 9.05
C LEU A 373 -20.11 27.41 8.14
N CYS A 374 -20.50 28.08 7.06
CA CYS A 374 -19.67 28.80 6.10
C CYS A 374 -20.51 29.88 5.41
N ILE A 375 -19.87 30.75 4.64
CA ILE A 375 -20.61 31.66 3.75
C ILE A 375 -21.38 30.86 2.68
N PRO A 376 -22.43 31.44 2.05
CA PRO A 376 -23.16 30.78 0.98
C PRO A 376 -22.23 30.28 -0.14
N VAL A 377 -22.54 29.11 -0.70
CA VAL A 377 -21.68 28.45 -1.70
C VAL A 377 -21.46 29.33 -2.95
N ALA A 378 -22.51 29.99 -3.42
CA ALA A 378 -22.44 30.91 -4.56
C ALA A 378 -21.55 32.13 -4.27
N ASP A 379 -21.60 32.67 -3.05
CA ASP A 379 -20.76 33.81 -2.64
C ASP A 379 -19.28 33.39 -2.55
N ALA A 380 -19.02 32.17 -2.06
CA ALA A 380 -17.68 31.60 -2.04
C ALA A 380 -17.14 31.40 -3.46
N GLU A 381 -17.92 30.82 -4.36
CA GLU A 381 -17.54 30.65 -5.76
C GLU A 381 -17.24 32.00 -6.42
N ALA A 382 -18.14 32.98 -6.29
CA ALA A 382 -17.95 34.33 -6.83
C ALA A 382 -16.68 34.99 -6.27
N PHE A 383 -16.41 34.82 -4.98
CA PHE A 383 -15.18 35.29 -4.36
C PHE A 383 -13.93 34.66 -4.98
N TYR A 384 -13.86 33.33 -5.07
CA TYR A 384 -12.69 32.66 -5.65
C TYR A 384 -12.52 33.00 -7.13
N ALA A 385 -13.61 33.07 -7.90
CA ALA A 385 -13.60 33.51 -9.29
C ALA A 385 -13.03 34.94 -9.43
N SER A 386 -13.38 35.86 -8.53
CA SER A 386 -12.88 37.24 -8.55
C SER A 386 -11.36 37.35 -8.34
N VAL A 387 -10.76 36.39 -7.64
CA VAL A 387 -9.30 36.29 -7.44
C VAL A 387 -8.63 35.29 -8.36
N GLY A 388 -9.36 34.75 -9.35
CA GLY A 388 -8.82 33.80 -10.33
C GLY A 388 -8.48 32.42 -9.76
N LEU A 389 -9.13 32.00 -8.67
CA LEU A 389 -8.96 30.67 -8.07
C LEU A 389 -10.13 29.75 -8.42
N PRO A 390 -9.86 28.44 -8.65
CA PRO A 390 -10.91 27.47 -8.91
C PRO A 390 -11.66 27.11 -7.63
N PHE A 391 -12.98 26.99 -7.76
CA PHE A 391 -13.85 26.47 -6.72
C PHE A 391 -14.31 25.04 -7.03
N SER A 392 -14.69 24.29 -6.01
CA SER A 392 -15.16 22.90 -6.15
C SER A 392 -16.45 22.85 -6.96
N HIS A 393 -16.55 21.84 -7.82
CA HIS A 393 -17.76 21.63 -8.63
C HIS A 393 -18.93 21.23 -7.73
N TYR A 394 -20.09 21.83 -8.00
CA TYR A 394 -21.33 21.55 -7.30
C TYR A 394 -22.52 21.59 -8.25
N GLY A 395 -23.54 20.79 -7.94
CA GLY A 395 -24.78 20.71 -8.73
C GLY A 395 -25.77 21.82 -8.41
N SER A 396 -26.85 21.89 -9.19
CA SER A 396 -27.93 22.87 -8.98
C SER A 396 -28.53 22.80 -7.57
N SER A 397 -28.93 23.96 -7.05
CA SER A 397 -29.68 24.04 -5.78
C SER A 397 -31.06 23.40 -5.92
N VAL A 398 -31.37 22.45 -5.05
CA VAL A 398 -32.68 21.76 -5.00
C VAL A 398 -33.41 22.06 -3.70
N VAL A 399 -34.73 22.00 -3.71
CA VAL A 399 -35.54 22.16 -2.48
C VAL A 399 -35.39 20.92 -1.61
N TYR A 400 -35.11 21.10 -0.32
CA TYR A 400 -34.89 20.00 0.61
C TYR A 400 -36.16 19.16 0.77
N SER A 401 -36.01 17.84 0.77
CA SER A 401 -37.12 16.86 0.83
C SER A 401 -38.12 16.91 -0.34
N SER A 402 -37.79 17.60 -1.45
CA SER A 402 -38.59 17.55 -2.67
C SER A 402 -38.32 16.26 -3.48
N PRO A 403 -39.16 15.93 -4.47
CA PRO A 403 -38.89 14.82 -5.40
C PRO A 403 -37.53 14.95 -6.10
N GLU A 404 -37.13 16.16 -6.47
CA GLU A 404 -35.84 16.45 -7.10
C GLU A 404 -34.68 16.17 -6.14
N TYR A 405 -34.84 16.47 -4.85
CA TYR A 405 -33.86 16.11 -3.82
C TYR A 405 -33.72 14.59 -3.67
N VAL A 406 -34.83 13.85 -3.69
CA VAL A 406 -34.80 12.38 -3.65
C VAL A 406 -34.05 11.82 -4.87
N GLN A 407 -34.29 12.38 -6.06
CA GLN A 407 -33.60 11.99 -7.29
C GLN A 407 -32.10 12.31 -7.24
N LEU A 408 -31.72 13.48 -6.71
CA LEU A 408 -30.33 13.87 -6.50
C LEU A 408 -29.60 12.86 -5.60
N VAL A 409 -30.22 12.54 -4.46
CA VAL A 409 -29.69 11.57 -3.50
C VAL A 409 -29.55 10.17 -4.13
N ASP A 410 -30.57 9.72 -4.87
CA ASP A 410 -30.53 8.42 -5.55
C ASP A 410 -29.39 8.35 -6.60
N THR A 411 -29.20 9.44 -7.34
CA THR A 411 -28.12 9.58 -8.33
C THR A 411 -26.74 9.48 -7.68
N ILE A 412 -26.51 10.20 -6.58
CA ILE A 412 -25.24 10.17 -5.84
C ILE A 412 -24.96 8.75 -5.32
N ARG A 413 -25.98 8.09 -4.76
CA ARG A 413 -25.89 6.74 -4.18
C ARG A 413 -25.52 5.67 -5.20
N ARG A 414 -25.95 5.82 -6.46
CA ARG A 414 -25.71 4.87 -7.57
C ARG A 414 -24.40 5.11 -8.32
N SER A 415 -23.75 6.26 -8.15
CA SER A 415 -22.60 6.64 -8.97
C SER A 415 -21.42 5.67 -8.80
N VAL A 416 -20.97 5.02 -9.89
CA VAL A 416 -19.91 4.00 -9.87
C VAL A 416 -18.48 4.56 -9.90
N ASN A 417 -18.31 5.89 -9.95
CA ASN A 417 -17.01 6.53 -9.99
C ASN A 417 -16.95 7.82 -9.13
N SER A 418 -17.57 7.78 -7.95
CA SER A 418 -17.58 8.92 -7.04
C SER A 418 -17.49 8.42 -5.61
N GLU A 419 -16.76 9.11 -4.72
CA GLU A 419 -16.85 8.87 -3.28
C GLU A 419 -18.24 9.28 -2.74
N GLY A 420 -18.88 10.22 -3.42
CA GLY A 420 -20.11 10.87 -3.05
C GLY A 420 -19.97 12.39 -3.03
N CYS A 421 -20.90 13.03 -2.33
CA CYS A 421 -20.94 14.49 -2.22
C CYS A 421 -21.04 14.94 -0.75
N VAL A 422 -20.55 16.15 -0.47
CA VAL A 422 -20.97 16.92 0.71
C VAL A 422 -22.21 17.72 0.32
N MET A 423 -23.25 17.58 1.13
CA MET A 423 -24.51 18.27 0.97
C MET A 423 -24.49 19.55 1.81
N TYR A 424 -24.70 20.69 1.15
CA TYR A 424 -24.76 22.03 1.74
C TYR A 424 -26.21 22.44 1.90
N GLY A 425 -26.75 22.29 3.11
CA GLY A 425 -28.12 22.68 3.46
C GLY A 425 -28.18 24.13 3.91
N ALA A 426 -28.91 24.94 3.16
CA ALA A 426 -29.11 26.36 3.44
C ALA A 426 -30.53 26.65 3.95
N ASP A 427 -30.65 27.69 4.77
CA ASP A 427 -31.94 28.24 5.21
C ASP A 427 -32.56 29.20 4.17
N ALA A 428 -33.71 29.80 4.50
CA ALA A 428 -34.41 30.75 3.64
C ALA A 428 -33.56 31.98 3.24
N GLY A 429 -32.58 32.33 4.07
CA GLY A 429 -31.67 33.46 3.83
C GLY A 429 -30.40 33.06 3.08
N GLY A 430 -30.29 31.82 2.61
CA GLY A 430 -29.11 31.28 1.92
C GLY A 430 -27.96 30.91 2.86
N LYS A 431 -28.14 31.02 4.18
CA LYS A 431 -27.09 30.69 5.15
C LYS A 431 -26.95 29.18 5.26
N VAL A 432 -25.73 28.68 5.15
CA VAL A 432 -25.45 27.23 5.32
C VAL A 432 -25.58 26.86 6.80
N VAL A 433 -26.65 26.14 7.14
CA VAL A 433 -27.02 25.75 8.50
C VAL A 433 -26.81 24.26 8.77
N ARG A 434 -26.51 23.48 7.73
CA ARG A 434 -26.24 22.05 7.83
C ARG A 434 -25.28 21.56 6.76
N LEU A 435 -24.36 20.68 7.14
CA LEU A 435 -23.50 19.92 6.24
C LEU A 435 -23.63 18.44 6.56
N TRP A 436 -23.65 17.58 5.55
CA TRP A 436 -23.60 16.13 5.71
C TRP A 436 -23.02 15.46 4.47
N THR A 437 -22.52 14.24 4.63
CA THR A 437 -21.99 13.45 3.51
C THR A 437 -23.04 12.48 2.97
N GLU A 438 -23.13 12.43 1.65
CA GLU A 438 -23.97 11.51 0.88
C GLU A 438 -23.02 10.62 0.05
N LYS A 439 -22.78 9.39 0.52
CA LYS A 439 -21.80 8.49 -0.10
C LYS A 439 -22.40 7.68 -1.25
N SER A 440 -21.57 7.43 -2.25
CA SER A 440 -21.83 6.38 -3.24
C SER A 440 -21.70 5.01 -2.58
N HIS A 441 -22.69 4.14 -2.81
CA HIS A 441 -22.64 2.76 -2.33
C HIS A 441 -21.58 1.93 -3.08
N PRO A 442 -21.50 1.96 -4.43
CA PRO A 442 -20.42 1.31 -5.19
C PRO A 442 -19.01 1.62 -4.68
N TYR A 443 -18.71 2.87 -4.30
CA TYR A 443 -17.40 3.25 -3.77
C TYR A 443 -16.98 2.49 -2.52
N VAL A 444 -17.93 2.15 -1.64
CA VAL A 444 -17.65 1.35 -0.45
C VAL A 444 -17.15 -0.04 -0.85
N MET A 445 -17.73 -0.63 -1.89
CA MET A 445 -17.30 -1.93 -2.42
C MET A 445 -15.97 -1.86 -3.17
N GLU A 446 -15.70 -0.79 -3.92
CA GLU A 446 -14.37 -0.53 -4.52
C GLU A 446 -13.28 -0.48 -3.44
N ARG A 447 -13.53 0.21 -2.33
CA ARG A 447 -12.59 0.29 -1.21
C ARG A 447 -12.33 -1.06 -0.57
N ILE A 448 -13.39 -1.83 -0.28
CA ILE A 448 -13.29 -3.19 0.26
C ILE A 448 -12.49 -4.07 -0.70
N THR A 449 -12.76 -3.97 -2.00
CA THR A 449 -12.07 -4.75 -3.04
C THR A 449 -10.59 -4.43 -3.09
N ARG A 450 -10.21 -3.14 -3.08
CA ARG A 450 -8.80 -2.73 -3.00
C ARG A 450 -8.11 -3.26 -1.77
N GLU A 451 -8.75 -3.21 -0.60
CA GLU A 451 -8.16 -3.71 0.65
C GLU A 451 -8.02 -5.24 0.62
N ALA A 452 -9.00 -5.96 0.06
CA ALA A 452 -8.93 -7.40 -0.16
C ALA A 452 -7.79 -7.80 -1.10
N ILE A 453 -7.62 -7.09 -2.22
CA ILE A 453 -6.54 -7.34 -3.18
C ILE A 453 -5.18 -6.96 -2.56
N THR A 454 -5.04 -5.78 -1.96
CA THR A 454 -3.72 -5.29 -1.53
C THR A 454 -3.28 -5.85 -0.18
N ASN A 455 -4.12 -5.79 0.86
CA ASN A 455 -3.73 -6.23 2.19
C ASN A 455 -3.85 -7.75 2.36
N HIS A 456 -4.91 -8.34 1.79
CA HIS A 456 -5.19 -9.76 1.93
C HIS A 456 -4.73 -10.60 0.73
N LYS A 457 -4.27 -9.95 -0.36
CA LYS A 457 -3.71 -10.62 -1.55
C LYS A 457 -4.67 -11.61 -2.20
N LEU A 458 -5.97 -11.41 -1.98
CA LEU A 458 -7.02 -12.27 -2.52
C LEU A 458 -7.17 -12.03 -4.02
N THR A 459 -7.50 -13.09 -4.74
CA THR A 459 -7.80 -13.06 -6.17
C THR A 459 -8.83 -14.13 -6.52
N SER A 460 -9.37 -14.05 -7.75
CA SER A 460 -10.22 -15.08 -8.35
C SER A 460 -11.37 -15.49 -7.41
N ASN A 461 -11.55 -16.79 -7.14
CA ASN A 461 -12.67 -17.31 -6.37
C ASN A 461 -12.73 -16.83 -4.92
N GLU A 462 -11.59 -16.66 -4.25
CA GLU A 462 -11.55 -16.20 -2.86
C GLU A 462 -12.02 -14.75 -2.75
N LEU A 463 -11.56 -13.91 -3.67
CA LEU A 463 -12.00 -12.52 -3.76
C LEU A 463 -13.49 -12.45 -4.11
N GLN A 464 -13.95 -13.23 -5.09
CA GLN A 464 -15.37 -13.26 -5.47
C GLN A 464 -16.26 -13.70 -4.31
N ALA A 465 -15.88 -14.75 -3.58
CA ALA A 465 -16.64 -15.23 -2.42
C ALA A 465 -16.72 -14.18 -1.31
N LEU A 466 -15.61 -13.47 -1.03
CA LEU A 466 -15.60 -12.36 -0.08
C LEU A 466 -16.54 -11.23 -0.50
N LEU A 467 -16.48 -10.80 -1.77
CA LEU A 467 -17.27 -9.68 -2.28
C LEU A 467 -18.77 -10.02 -2.30
N LYS A 468 -19.14 -11.22 -2.77
CA LYS A 468 -20.53 -11.70 -2.71
C LYS A 468 -21.05 -11.74 -1.29
N LYS A 469 -20.26 -12.30 -0.36
CA LYS A 469 -20.61 -12.28 1.06
C LYS A 469 -20.84 -10.85 1.55
N LYS A 470 -19.99 -9.89 1.19
CA LYS A 470 -20.16 -8.48 1.60
C LYS A 470 -21.41 -7.83 1.01
N LEU A 471 -21.80 -8.19 -0.21
CA LEU A 471 -23.06 -7.75 -0.85
C LEU A 471 -24.28 -8.37 -0.17
N ASP A 472 -24.25 -9.67 0.12
CA ASP A 472 -25.36 -10.39 0.78
C ASP A 472 -25.64 -9.85 2.19
N HIS A 473 -24.59 -9.41 2.90
CA HIS A 473 -24.71 -8.79 4.22
C HIS A 473 -25.19 -7.33 4.17
N GLN A 474 -25.35 -6.73 2.98
CA GLN A 474 -25.96 -5.40 2.89
C GLN A 474 -27.47 -5.47 3.19
N PRO A 475 -28.03 -4.45 3.86
CA PRO A 475 -29.47 -4.31 4.06
C PRO A 475 -30.24 -4.43 2.75
N PRO A 476 -31.42 -5.09 2.72
CA PRO A 476 -32.20 -5.29 1.51
C PRO A 476 -32.47 -4.00 0.72
N GLU A 477 -32.69 -2.89 1.42
CA GLU A 477 -32.99 -1.58 0.83
C GLU A 477 -31.82 -0.99 0.07
N LEU A 478 -30.59 -1.43 0.38
CA LEU A 478 -29.37 -0.92 -0.26
C LEU A 478 -28.90 -1.79 -1.43
N ARG A 479 -29.37 -3.03 -1.53
CA ARG A 479 -28.89 -4.00 -2.54
C ARG A 479 -29.06 -3.49 -3.97
N ASP A 480 -30.13 -2.74 -4.21
CA ASP A 480 -30.42 -2.14 -5.51
C ASP A 480 -29.35 -1.13 -5.98
N TYR A 481 -28.62 -0.51 -5.05
CA TYR A 481 -27.54 0.42 -5.37
C TYR A 481 -26.26 -0.27 -5.87
N PHE A 482 -26.13 -1.58 -5.65
CA PHE A 482 -24.92 -2.33 -6.01
C PHE A 482 -25.08 -3.13 -7.29
N LYS A 483 -26.30 -3.30 -7.83
CA LYS A 483 -26.57 -4.17 -8.99
C LYS A 483 -25.68 -3.89 -10.20
N ASP A 484 -25.57 -2.63 -10.60
CA ASP A 484 -24.75 -2.24 -11.76
C ASP A 484 -23.27 -2.49 -11.51
N TRP A 485 -22.80 -2.21 -10.29
CA TRP A 485 -21.43 -2.47 -9.86
C TRP A 485 -21.13 -3.98 -9.81
N GLU A 486 -22.03 -4.79 -9.25
CA GLU A 486 -21.89 -6.24 -9.19
C GLU A 486 -21.86 -6.85 -10.59
N MET A 487 -22.70 -6.38 -11.50
CA MET A 487 -22.81 -6.91 -12.85
C MET A 487 -21.59 -6.58 -13.72
N HIS A 488 -21.11 -5.33 -13.68
CA HIS A 488 -20.09 -4.86 -14.62
C HIS A 488 -18.71 -4.69 -13.99
N ARG A 489 -18.68 -4.17 -12.76
CA ARG A 489 -17.45 -3.69 -12.14
C ARG A 489 -16.74 -4.76 -11.33
N MET A 490 -17.48 -5.60 -10.60
CA MET A 490 -16.92 -6.72 -9.86
C MET A 490 -16.16 -7.70 -10.76
N PRO A 491 -16.69 -8.20 -11.91
CA PRO A 491 -15.94 -9.11 -12.78
C PRO A 491 -14.63 -8.51 -13.29
N TRP A 492 -14.67 -7.23 -13.69
CA TRP A 492 -13.48 -6.51 -14.14
C TRP A 492 -12.42 -6.43 -13.03
N LEU A 493 -12.82 -6.16 -11.78
CA LEU A 493 -11.91 -6.11 -10.63
C LEU A 493 -11.30 -7.47 -10.28
N LEU A 494 -12.03 -8.57 -10.48
CA LEU A 494 -11.50 -9.92 -10.33
C LEU A 494 -10.38 -10.18 -11.34
N HIS A 495 -10.58 -9.79 -12.61
CA HIS A 495 -9.57 -9.94 -13.66
C HIS A 495 -8.38 -9.00 -13.43
N PHE A 496 -8.63 -7.78 -12.95
CA PHE A 496 -7.58 -6.87 -12.55
C PHE A 496 -6.71 -7.44 -11.42
N ALA A 497 -7.32 -8.07 -10.41
CA ALA A 497 -6.58 -8.74 -9.33
C ALA A 497 -5.71 -9.89 -9.87
N ALA A 498 -6.26 -10.71 -10.78
CA ALA A 498 -5.52 -11.76 -11.46
C ALA A 498 -4.34 -11.20 -12.26
N TRP A 499 -4.55 -10.15 -13.06
CA TRP A 499 -3.51 -9.48 -13.83
C TRP A 499 -2.38 -8.93 -12.96
N LEU A 500 -2.69 -8.33 -11.80
CA LEU A 500 -1.68 -7.85 -10.87
C LEU A 500 -0.77 -8.98 -10.39
N GLN A 501 -1.30 -10.17 -10.16
CA GLN A 501 -0.52 -11.34 -9.76
C GLN A 501 0.23 -11.99 -10.93
N MET A 502 -0.45 -12.21 -12.07
CA MET A 502 0.14 -12.77 -13.29
C MET A 502 1.34 -11.95 -13.76
N THR A 503 1.27 -10.62 -13.60
CA THR A 503 2.35 -9.70 -13.98
C THR A 503 3.27 -9.32 -12.82
N ARG A 504 3.15 -9.98 -11.65
CA ARG A 504 4.00 -9.80 -10.47
C ARG A 504 4.00 -8.38 -9.88
N ARG A 505 3.02 -7.57 -10.23
CA ARG A 505 2.76 -6.26 -9.60
C ARG A 505 2.24 -6.41 -8.17
N LEU A 506 1.72 -7.59 -7.82
CA LEU A 506 1.35 -7.97 -6.47
C LEU A 506 1.87 -9.38 -6.17
N THR A 507 2.68 -9.54 -5.12
CA THR A 507 3.25 -10.85 -4.73
C THR A 507 2.99 -11.21 -3.26
N PRO A 508 2.98 -12.52 -2.91
CA PRO A 508 2.73 -12.99 -1.54
C PRO A 508 3.69 -12.41 -0.48
N HIS A 509 4.91 -12.02 -0.86
CA HIS A 509 5.94 -11.55 0.07
C HIS A 509 6.05 -10.02 0.18
N MET A 510 5.27 -9.25 -0.60
CA MET A 510 5.29 -7.78 -0.52
C MET A 510 5.04 -7.28 0.91
N GLN A 511 5.93 -6.41 1.36
CA GLN A 511 5.92 -5.77 2.67
C GLN A 511 4.98 -4.56 2.70
N ARG A 512 4.66 -4.08 3.90
CA ARG A 512 3.68 -3.00 4.12
C ARG A 512 3.97 -1.72 3.31
N ASN A 513 5.24 -1.37 3.13
CA ASN A 513 5.64 -0.18 2.36
C ASN A 513 5.44 -0.37 0.85
N GLU A 514 5.71 -1.56 0.33
CA GLU A 514 5.49 -1.89 -1.08
C GLU A 514 3.99 -1.92 -1.39
N LEU A 515 3.18 -2.49 -0.49
CA LEU A 515 1.72 -2.44 -0.57
C LEU A 515 1.17 -1.01 -0.52
N PHE A 516 1.82 -0.11 0.23
CA PHE A 516 1.47 1.31 0.23
C PHE A 516 1.74 1.95 -1.14
N GLN A 517 2.88 1.67 -1.76
CA GLN A 517 3.19 2.15 -3.12
C GLN A 517 2.24 1.57 -4.18
N GLN A 518 1.84 0.30 -4.05
CA GLN A 518 0.82 -0.27 -4.94
C GLN A 518 -0.52 0.46 -4.80
N ARG A 519 -0.92 0.80 -3.57
CA ARG A 519 -2.13 1.60 -3.33
C ARG A 519 -2.03 3.03 -3.86
N SER A 520 -0.86 3.65 -3.85
CA SER A 520 -0.68 5.00 -4.44
C SER A 520 -0.80 4.98 -5.96
N ARG A 521 -0.44 3.85 -6.58
CA ARG A 521 -0.59 3.62 -8.03
C ARG A 521 -1.92 2.97 -8.41
N TRP A 522 -2.86 2.78 -7.49
CA TRP A 522 -4.06 1.96 -7.71
C TRP A 522 -4.80 2.31 -9.00
N HIS A 523 -5.07 3.59 -9.23
CA HIS A 523 -5.76 4.06 -10.43
C HIS A 523 -4.89 3.95 -11.69
N SER A 524 -3.59 4.29 -11.61
CA SER A 524 -2.65 4.12 -12.73
C SER A 524 -2.53 2.66 -13.16
N LEU A 525 -2.52 1.73 -12.20
CA LEU A 525 -2.49 0.28 -12.46
C LEU A 525 -3.75 -0.18 -13.17
N GLN A 526 -4.92 0.36 -12.81
CA GLN A 526 -6.16 0.08 -13.51
C GLN A 526 -6.13 0.57 -14.97
N LYS A 527 -5.56 1.75 -15.22
CA LYS A 527 -5.34 2.28 -16.59
C LYS A 527 -4.34 1.43 -17.38
N GLU A 528 -3.24 1.01 -16.75
CA GLU A 528 -2.27 0.08 -17.34
C GLU A 528 -2.95 -1.24 -17.72
N PHE A 529 -3.79 -1.80 -16.83
CA PHE A 529 -4.55 -3.02 -17.12
C PHE A 529 -5.51 -2.84 -18.28
N GLN A 530 -6.29 -1.75 -18.30
CA GLN A 530 -7.20 -1.46 -19.39
C GLN A 530 -6.44 -1.36 -20.72
N THR A 531 -5.32 -0.65 -20.74
CA THR A 531 -4.46 -0.53 -21.93
C THR A 531 -3.91 -1.89 -22.38
N ALA A 532 -3.54 -2.76 -21.43
CA ALA A 532 -3.06 -4.10 -21.73
C ALA A 532 -4.15 -4.99 -22.33
N VAL A 533 -5.38 -4.92 -21.80
CA VAL A 533 -6.54 -5.65 -22.33
C VAL A 533 -6.93 -5.13 -23.72
N ASP A 534 -6.90 -3.82 -23.94
CA ASP A 534 -7.19 -3.22 -25.24
C ASP A 534 -6.14 -3.62 -26.30
N SER A 535 -4.89 -3.84 -25.88
CA SER A 535 -3.79 -4.26 -26.76
C SER A 535 -3.78 -5.76 -27.04
N ASP A 536 -4.19 -6.59 -26.07
CA ASP A 536 -4.31 -8.04 -26.20
C ASP A 536 -5.64 -8.53 -25.60
N PRO A 537 -6.70 -8.65 -26.42
CA PRO A 537 -8.01 -9.10 -25.95
C PRO A 537 -7.99 -10.51 -25.31
N LYS A 538 -7.00 -11.36 -25.62
CA LYS A 538 -6.89 -12.70 -25.03
C LYS A 538 -6.50 -12.63 -23.55
N LEU A 539 -5.82 -11.57 -23.13
CA LEU A 539 -5.40 -11.36 -21.75
C LEU A 539 -6.60 -11.38 -20.79
N TYR A 540 -7.76 -10.86 -21.20
CA TYR A 540 -8.95 -10.84 -20.36
C TYR A 540 -9.44 -12.27 -20.04
N SER A 541 -9.45 -13.16 -21.05
CA SER A 541 -9.79 -14.58 -20.87
C SER A 541 -8.73 -15.35 -20.07
N GLU A 542 -7.45 -14.99 -20.22
CA GLU A 542 -6.38 -15.58 -19.40
C GLU A 542 -6.52 -15.19 -17.92
N CYS A 543 -6.88 -13.93 -17.63
CA CYS A 543 -7.16 -13.46 -16.28
C CYS A 543 -8.39 -14.14 -15.67
N GLU A 544 -9.43 -14.41 -16.47
CA GLU A 544 -10.62 -15.15 -16.04
C GLU A 544 -10.28 -16.60 -15.62
N GLN A 545 -9.40 -17.25 -16.38
CA GLN A 545 -8.97 -18.63 -16.13
C GLN A 545 -7.89 -18.74 -15.04
N TYR A 546 -7.35 -17.61 -14.58
CA TYR A 546 -6.30 -17.58 -13.57
C TYR A 546 -6.83 -18.08 -12.22
N GLN A 547 -6.25 -19.19 -11.76
CA GLN A 547 -6.45 -19.69 -10.41
C GLN A 547 -5.16 -19.50 -9.63
N HIS A 548 -5.21 -18.67 -8.58
CA HIS A 548 -4.15 -18.63 -7.60
C HIS A 548 -4.12 -19.98 -6.89
N ASP A 549 -3.01 -20.67 -7.07
CA ASP A 549 -2.72 -21.94 -6.44
C ASP A 549 -1.67 -21.63 -5.37
N PRO A 550 -2.08 -21.18 -4.16
CA PRO A 550 -1.13 -21.00 -3.07
C PRO A 550 -0.58 -22.39 -2.79
N VAL A 551 0.66 -22.64 -3.20
CA VAL A 551 1.29 -23.93 -2.97
C VAL A 551 1.71 -23.97 -1.50
N GLU A 552 0.73 -24.21 -0.62
CA GLU A 552 0.97 -24.58 0.76
C GLU A 552 1.35 -26.06 0.80
N TRP A 553 2.58 -26.34 1.23
CA TRP A 553 3.08 -27.69 1.42
C TRP A 553 2.75 -28.12 2.85
N ASP A 554 2.22 -29.34 3.01
CA ASP A 554 1.79 -29.83 4.33
C ASP A 554 2.99 -29.86 5.32
N SER A 555 2.72 -29.71 6.62
CA SER A 555 3.74 -29.78 7.67
C SER A 555 4.48 -31.12 7.76
N GLY A 556 3.98 -32.16 7.09
CA GLY A 556 4.63 -33.48 6.95
C GLY A 556 5.75 -33.53 5.92
N THR A 557 6.12 -32.40 5.30
CA THR A 557 7.26 -32.32 4.37
C THR A 557 8.61 -32.20 5.08
N GLN A 558 8.66 -31.98 6.41
CA GLN A 558 9.90 -31.74 7.16
C GLN A 558 10.91 -32.89 7.10
N ASP A 559 10.46 -34.11 6.81
CA ASP A 559 11.29 -35.32 6.73
C ASP A 559 11.76 -35.63 5.30
N LEU A 560 11.66 -34.67 4.36
CA LEU A 560 11.96 -34.86 2.94
C LEU A 560 13.24 -34.12 2.54
N ASP A 561 14.16 -34.80 1.86
CA ASP A 561 15.31 -34.13 1.24
C ASP A 561 14.96 -33.64 -0.17
N VAL A 562 14.96 -32.31 -0.37
CA VAL A 562 14.60 -31.71 -1.67
C VAL A 562 15.84 -31.26 -2.43
N ILE A 563 16.00 -31.80 -3.63
CA ILE A 563 17.12 -31.53 -4.55
C ILE A 563 16.59 -30.80 -5.78
N LYS A 564 17.16 -29.63 -6.06
CA LYS A 564 16.76 -28.76 -7.17
C LYS A 564 17.91 -28.54 -8.14
N PHE A 565 17.66 -28.71 -9.44
CA PHE A 565 18.62 -28.34 -10.47
C PHE A 565 18.29 -26.96 -11.06
N VAL A 566 19.29 -26.09 -11.23
CA VAL A 566 19.16 -24.75 -11.81
C VAL A 566 20.07 -24.62 -13.02
N GLY A 567 19.48 -24.53 -14.21
CA GLY A 567 20.23 -24.36 -15.45
C GLY A 567 19.40 -24.54 -16.71
N SER A 568 19.83 -23.93 -17.81
CA SER A 568 19.21 -24.07 -19.14
C SER A 568 19.33 -25.47 -19.74
N GLN A 569 18.80 -25.68 -20.94
CA GLN A 569 18.99 -26.93 -21.69
C GLN A 569 20.46 -27.17 -22.01
N GLY A 570 20.91 -28.43 -21.88
CA GLY A 570 22.31 -28.83 -22.15
C GLY A 570 23.21 -28.94 -20.91
N HIS A 571 22.79 -28.43 -19.76
CA HIS A 571 23.55 -28.50 -18.50
C HIS A 571 23.72 -29.92 -17.93
N GLY A 572 22.90 -30.88 -18.35
CA GLY A 572 22.97 -32.25 -17.87
C GLY A 572 22.04 -32.58 -16.69
N LYS A 573 21.16 -31.65 -16.29
CA LYS A 573 20.16 -31.81 -15.20
C LYS A 573 19.54 -33.20 -15.15
N SER A 574 18.84 -33.61 -16.21
CA SER A 574 18.14 -34.90 -16.25
C SER A 574 19.07 -36.11 -16.24
N THR A 575 20.30 -35.98 -16.73
CA THR A 575 21.28 -37.06 -16.66
C THR A 575 21.75 -37.26 -15.22
N LEU A 576 22.11 -36.16 -14.52
CA LEU A 576 22.52 -36.21 -13.12
C LEU A 576 21.35 -36.60 -12.20
N GLY A 577 20.15 -36.06 -12.42
CA GLY A 577 18.96 -36.40 -11.64
C GLY A 577 18.59 -37.88 -11.70
N ARG A 578 18.71 -38.52 -12.87
CA ARG A 578 18.51 -39.97 -13.02
C ARG A 578 19.62 -40.80 -12.38
N ALA A 579 20.89 -40.37 -12.50
CA ALA A 579 22.00 -41.05 -11.84
C ALA A 579 21.84 -40.99 -10.31
N LEU A 580 21.50 -39.82 -9.77
CA LEU A 580 21.21 -39.64 -8.35
C LEU A 580 20.02 -40.50 -7.90
N TYR A 581 18.94 -40.54 -8.68
CA TYR A 581 17.80 -41.43 -8.43
C TYR A 581 18.24 -42.90 -8.30
N ALA A 582 19.04 -43.39 -9.24
CA ALA A 582 19.53 -44.77 -9.23
C ALA A 582 20.41 -45.07 -8.01
N LEU A 583 21.30 -44.14 -7.62
CA LEU A 583 22.14 -44.29 -6.43
C LEU A 583 21.31 -44.32 -5.14
N LEU A 584 20.36 -43.40 -4.98
CA LEU A 584 19.48 -43.35 -3.81
C LEU A 584 18.65 -44.64 -3.70
N GLN A 585 18.12 -45.12 -4.82
CA GLN A 585 17.38 -46.39 -4.85
C GLN A 585 18.27 -47.58 -4.49
N LYS A 586 19.52 -47.63 -4.96
CA LYS A 586 20.51 -48.66 -4.61
C LYS A 586 20.84 -48.63 -3.11
N ALA A 587 20.90 -47.44 -2.53
CA ALA A 587 21.05 -47.22 -1.09
C ALA A 587 19.75 -47.46 -0.28
N GLN A 588 18.72 -48.04 -0.90
CA GLN A 588 17.43 -48.41 -0.27
C GLN A 588 16.57 -47.22 0.19
N TYR A 589 16.82 -46.02 -0.33
CA TYR A 589 15.94 -44.87 -0.16
C TYR A 589 14.76 -44.92 -1.12
N GLY A 590 13.75 -44.09 -0.84
CA GLY A 590 12.60 -43.84 -1.71
C GLY A 590 12.74 -42.52 -2.47
N PRO A 591 13.56 -42.42 -3.53
CA PRO A 591 13.64 -41.21 -4.32
C PRO A 591 12.40 -41.06 -5.22
N CYS A 592 12.00 -39.81 -5.45
CA CYS A 592 11.00 -39.43 -6.44
C CYS A 592 11.61 -38.38 -7.38
N TRP A 593 11.66 -38.69 -8.67
CA TRP A 593 12.16 -37.77 -9.69
C TRP A 593 10.98 -37.19 -10.48
N VAL A 594 10.85 -35.87 -10.48
CA VAL A 594 9.76 -35.16 -11.15
C VAL A 594 10.38 -34.21 -12.18
N ASN A 595 10.16 -34.53 -13.46
CA ASN A 595 10.72 -33.79 -14.58
C ASN A 595 9.62 -33.10 -15.41
N GLN A 596 9.75 -31.79 -15.59
CA GLN A 596 8.74 -30.98 -16.28
C GLN A 596 8.63 -31.32 -17.77
N ASP A 597 9.75 -31.60 -18.45
CA ASP A 597 9.74 -31.95 -19.88
C ASP A 597 9.01 -33.30 -20.12
N GLU A 598 8.87 -34.15 -19.10
CA GLU A 598 8.11 -35.40 -19.19
C GLU A 598 6.62 -35.23 -18.98
N LEU A 599 6.23 -34.35 -18.06
CA LEU A 599 4.84 -34.12 -17.67
C LEU A 599 4.13 -33.09 -18.56
N GLY A 600 4.89 -32.23 -19.24
CA GLY A 600 4.40 -31.21 -20.16
C GLY A 600 4.01 -29.93 -19.45
N ASP A 601 2.73 -29.79 -19.08
CA ASP A 601 2.19 -28.55 -18.52
C ASP A 601 2.50 -28.37 -17.02
N ARG A 602 2.54 -27.09 -16.58
CA ARG A 602 2.84 -26.70 -15.18
C ARG A 602 1.86 -27.36 -14.19
N LYS A 603 0.58 -27.51 -14.55
CA LYS A 603 -0.44 -28.06 -13.66
C LYS A 603 -0.13 -29.52 -13.29
N LYS A 604 0.24 -30.34 -14.27
CA LYS A 604 0.65 -31.74 -14.05
C LYS A 604 1.96 -31.84 -13.28
N PHE A 605 2.91 -30.95 -13.56
CA PHE A 605 4.18 -30.88 -12.84
C PHE A 605 3.95 -30.63 -11.34
N LEU A 606 3.19 -29.58 -10.99
CA LEU A 606 2.89 -29.27 -9.59
C LEU A 606 2.04 -30.34 -8.90
N ALA A 607 1.08 -30.94 -9.61
CA ALA A 607 0.30 -32.06 -9.06
C ALA A 607 1.19 -33.26 -8.71
N SER A 608 2.22 -33.53 -9.52
CA SER A 608 3.17 -34.62 -9.28
C SER A 608 4.09 -34.32 -8.09
N LEU A 609 4.57 -33.08 -7.96
CA LEU A 609 5.32 -32.65 -6.77
C LEU A 609 4.48 -32.78 -5.50
N ARG A 610 3.20 -32.37 -5.53
CA ARG A 610 2.28 -32.53 -4.38
C ARG A 610 2.05 -33.98 -4.01
N GLN A 611 1.89 -34.85 -5.01
CA GLN A 611 1.73 -36.27 -4.77
C GLN A 611 2.98 -36.87 -4.11
N ALA A 612 4.17 -36.47 -4.56
CA ALA A 612 5.43 -36.90 -3.96
C ALA A 612 5.57 -36.40 -2.52
N ALA A 613 5.30 -35.11 -2.27
CA ALA A 613 5.36 -34.50 -0.95
C ALA A 613 4.35 -35.10 0.05
N LYS A 614 3.18 -35.56 -0.41
CA LYS A 614 2.14 -36.19 0.42
C LYS A 614 2.31 -37.70 0.61
N ALA A 615 3.31 -38.31 0.00
CA ALA A 615 3.48 -39.77 0.03
C ALA A 615 3.90 -40.32 1.41
N GLY A 616 4.14 -39.45 2.40
CA GLY A 616 4.61 -39.80 3.73
C GLY A 616 6.00 -40.45 3.68
N SER A 617 6.28 -41.38 4.59
CA SER A 617 7.58 -42.08 4.68
C SER A 617 7.98 -42.93 3.46
N LYS A 618 7.12 -43.01 2.42
CA LYS A 618 7.45 -43.72 1.17
C LYS A 618 8.40 -42.94 0.28
N VAL A 619 8.40 -41.61 0.36
CA VAL A 619 9.28 -40.74 -0.41
C VAL A 619 10.20 -40.03 0.58
N THR A 620 11.50 -40.26 0.41
CA THR A 620 12.57 -39.72 1.28
C THR A 620 13.30 -38.58 0.60
N HIS A 621 13.41 -38.62 -0.73
CA HIS A 621 14.12 -37.63 -1.53
C HIS A 621 13.26 -37.19 -2.70
N LEU A 622 13.14 -35.88 -2.94
CA LEU A 622 12.42 -35.30 -4.07
C LEU A 622 13.38 -34.55 -4.98
N ILE A 623 13.53 -35.04 -6.21
CA ILE A 623 14.42 -34.48 -7.22
C ILE A 623 13.58 -33.66 -8.22
N ILE A 624 13.74 -32.34 -8.17
CA ILE A 624 13.05 -31.36 -9.02
C ILE A 624 13.90 -31.08 -10.25
N ASP A 625 13.47 -31.62 -11.39
CA ASP A 625 14.12 -31.45 -12.69
C ASP A 625 13.31 -30.49 -13.57
N LYS A 626 13.65 -29.21 -13.44
CA LYS A 626 13.12 -28.06 -14.19
C LYS A 626 14.27 -27.11 -14.49
N MET A 627 14.09 -26.18 -15.43
CA MET A 627 15.14 -25.23 -15.79
C MET A 627 15.47 -24.23 -14.67
N ASN A 628 14.46 -23.79 -13.93
CA ASN A 628 14.60 -22.97 -12.72
C ASN A 628 15.46 -21.73 -12.91
N LEU A 629 15.31 -21.06 -14.06
CA LEU A 629 16.21 -20.01 -14.52
C LEU A 629 16.24 -18.79 -13.60
N ASP A 630 15.10 -18.41 -13.05
CA ASP A 630 14.93 -17.16 -12.31
C ASP A 630 14.04 -17.38 -11.08
N ALA A 631 13.99 -16.39 -10.18
CA ALA A 631 13.09 -16.43 -9.02
C ALA A 631 11.61 -16.67 -9.44
N GLU A 632 11.24 -16.30 -10.67
CA GLU A 632 9.93 -16.56 -11.25
C GLU A 632 9.60 -18.04 -11.36
N MET A 633 10.52 -18.83 -11.92
CA MET A 633 10.34 -20.26 -12.12
C MET A 633 10.57 -21.10 -10.87
N ASN A 634 11.19 -20.55 -9.83
CA ASN A 634 11.47 -21.23 -8.58
C ASN A 634 10.32 -21.13 -7.56
N HIS A 635 9.49 -20.08 -7.63
CA HIS A 635 8.51 -19.74 -6.59
C HIS A 635 7.53 -20.84 -6.20
N ASP A 636 7.21 -21.73 -7.15
CA ASP A 636 6.21 -22.78 -6.97
C ASP A 636 6.49 -23.73 -5.79
N TYR A 637 7.74 -23.77 -5.30
CA TYR A 637 8.18 -24.68 -4.25
C TYR A 637 9.20 -24.04 -3.29
N ASP A 638 9.19 -22.71 -3.12
CA ASP A 638 10.09 -21.98 -2.18
C ASP A 638 9.94 -22.44 -0.72
N ASN A 639 8.78 -22.99 -0.36
CA ASN A 639 8.46 -23.43 1.00
C ASN A 639 8.73 -24.93 1.23
N LEU A 640 9.31 -25.64 0.25
CA LEU A 640 9.80 -27.00 0.47
C LEU A 640 11.13 -26.98 1.25
N PRO A 641 11.42 -27.99 2.09
CA PRO A 641 12.68 -28.08 2.82
C PRO A 641 13.83 -28.44 1.86
N LEU A 642 14.43 -27.40 1.30
CA LEU A 642 15.55 -27.52 0.38
C LEU A 642 16.78 -28.09 1.09
N SER A 643 17.34 -29.16 0.54
CA SER A 643 18.61 -29.76 1.02
C SER A 643 19.77 -29.45 0.07
N LEU A 644 19.49 -29.35 -1.24
CA LEU A 644 20.54 -29.13 -2.24
C LEU A 644 20.03 -28.39 -3.48
N THR A 645 20.71 -27.32 -3.87
CA THR A 645 20.58 -26.70 -5.20
C THR A 645 21.84 -26.94 -6.01
N VAL A 646 21.71 -27.55 -7.19
CA VAL A 646 22.82 -27.80 -8.10
C VAL A 646 22.75 -26.84 -9.27
N THR A 647 23.82 -26.10 -9.50
CA THR A 647 23.99 -25.21 -10.66
C THR A 647 25.37 -25.42 -11.30
N TRP A 648 25.61 -24.75 -12.43
CA TRP A 648 26.82 -24.95 -13.22
C TRP A 648 27.47 -23.63 -13.61
N PHE A 649 28.79 -23.71 -13.76
CA PHE A 649 29.58 -22.67 -14.41
C PHE A 649 30.50 -23.30 -15.46
N HIS A 650 31.14 -22.44 -16.25
CA HIS A 650 32.22 -22.83 -17.15
C HIS A 650 33.43 -21.94 -16.83
N PRO A 651 34.67 -22.46 -16.78
CA PRO A 651 35.88 -21.66 -16.51
C PRO A 651 36.04 -20.45 -17.44
N ASP A 652 35.76 -20.63 -18.74
CA ASP A 652 35.75 -19.55 -19.75
C ASP A 652 34.49 -18.65 -19.73
N GLY A 653 33.68 -18.71 -18.67
CA GLY A 653 32.47 -17.91 -18.49
C GLY A 653 31.31 -18.29 -19.43
N GLU A 654 30.38 -17.35 -19.60
CA GLU A 654 29.09 -17.58 -20.29
C GLU A 654 29.23 -18.11 -21.72
N LYS A 655 30.27 -17.66 -22.46
CA LYS A 655 30.51 -18.12 -23.84
C LYS A 655 30.89 -19.59 -23.90
N GLY A 656 31.76 -20.04 -23.00
CA GLY A 656 32.11 -21.46 -22.88
C GLY A 656 30.90 -22.30 -22.48
N LEU A 657 30.12 -21.82 -21.50
CA LEU A 657 28.89 -22.49 -21.05
C LEU A 657 27.85 -22.62 -22.18
N HIS A 658 27.68 -21.56 -22.99
CA HIS A 658 26.81 -21.57 -24.16
C HIS A 658 27.26 -22.57 -25.22
N SER A 659 28.56 -22.62 -25.54
CA SER A 659 29.10 -23.57 -26.50
C SER A 659 28.82 -25.01 -26.06
N VAL A 660 29.20 -25.37 -24.83
CA VAL A 660 29.02 -26.73 -24.31
C VAL A 660 27.55 -27.14 -24.30
N CYS A 661 26.65 -26.25 -23.86
CA CYS A 661 25.22 -26.55 -23.84
C CYS A 661 24.63 -26.72 -25.24
N VAL A 662 25.02 -25.87 -26.20
CA VAL A 662 24.59 -26.00 -27.59
C VAL A 662 25.09 -27.31 -28.19
N ASP A 663 26.36 -27.65 -28.00
CA ASP A 663 26.96 -28.87 -28.55
C ASP A 663 26.31 -30.12 -27.97
N ARG A 664 26.02 -30.12 -26.66
CA ARG A 664 25.28 -31.21 -26.01
C ARG A 664 23.84 -31.33 -26.52
N VAL A 665 23.13 -30.21 -26.70
CA VAL A 665 21.74 -30.23 -27.20
C VAL A 665 21.70 -30.70 -28.66
N LEU A 666 22.57 -30.17 -29.52
CA LEU A 666 22.64 -30.55 -30.93
C LEU A 666 23.15 -31.98 -31.12
N GLY A 667 24.13 -32.42 -30.30
CA GLY A 667 24.67 -33.78 -30.31
C GLY A 667 23.66 -34.86 -29.89
N ARG A 668 22.67 -34.50 -29.06
CA ARG A 668 21.52 -35.39 -28.73
C ARG A 668 20.55 -35.57 -29.90
N GLY A 669 20.62 -34.72 -30.93
CA GLY A 669 19.76 -34.77 -32.10
C GLY A 669 18.26 -34.81 -31.74
N SER A 670 17.52 -35.74 -32.35
CA SER A 670 16.07 -35.90 -32.16
C SER A 670 15.66 -36.38 -30.75
N CYS A 671 16.61 -36.71 -29.87
CA CYS A 671 16.32 -37.24 -28.54
C CYS A 671 15.86 -36.15 -27.55
N HIS A 672 16.20 -34.88 -27.78
CA HIS A 672 15.77 -33.79 -26.90
C HIS A 672 14.25 -33.55 -26.99
N ARG A 673 13.53 -33.47 -25.87
CA ARG A 673 12.04 -33.43 -25.90
C ARG A 673 11.47 -32.22 -26.64
N SER A 674 12.07 -31.05 -26.42
CA SER A 674 11.56 -29.73 -26.85
C SER A 674 12.44 -28.99 -27.87
N LEU A 675 13.68 -29.44 -28.12
CA LEU A 675 14.66 -28.77 -29.01
C LEU A 675 15.22 -29.80 -30.00
N ARG A 676 14.44 -30.12 -31.03
CA ARG A 676 14.79 -31.15 -32.03
C ARG A 676 15.19 -30.52 -33.34
N VAL A 677 16.13 -31.17 -34.01
CA VAL A 677 16.41 -30.93 -35.42
C VAL A 677 15.77 -32.07 -36.20
N ASP A 678 14.84 -31.76 -37.10
CA ASP A 678 14.21 -32.79 -37.93
C ASP A 678 15.22 -33.29 -38.97
N PRO A 679 15.58 -34.59 -38.94
CA PRO A 679 16.58 -35.16 -39.83
C PRO A 679 16.12 -35.23 -41.29
N ASN A 680 14.84 -35.03 -41.58
CA ASN A 680 14.27 -35.07 -42.94
C ASN A 680 14.23 -33.69 -43.62
N LEU A 681 14.55 -32.61 -42.89
CA LEU A 681 14.59 -31.26 -43.46
C LEU A 681 15.73 -31.09 -44.45
N ALA A 682 15.50 -30.21 -45.44
CA ALA A 682 16.53 -29.80 -46.38
C ALA A 682 17.72 -29.16 -45.64
N PRO A 683 18.95 -29.21 -46.18
CA PRO A 683 20.15 -28.72 -45.49
C PRO A 683 20.03 -27.28 -44.97
N GLN A 684 19.42 -26.38 -45.76
CA GLN A 684 19.21 -24.98 -45.36
C GLN A 684 18.20 -24.82 -44.21
N GLU A 685 17.08 -25.55 -44.25
CA GLU A 685 16.06 -25.53 -43.20
C GLU A 685 16.59 -26.12 -41.89
N ARG A 686 17.38 -27.18 -41.99
CA ARG A 686 18.09 -27.78 -40.86
C ARG A 686 19.04 -26.79 -40.21
N GLN A 687 19.78 -26.03 -41.00
CA GLN A 687 20.70 -25.01 -40.50
C GLN A 687 19.94 -23.84 -39.84
N ALA A 688 18.78 -23.45 -40.39
CA ALA A 688 17.90 -22.44 -39.78
C ALA A 688 17.31 -22.93 -38.43
N GLN A 689 16.92 -24.20 -38.34
CA GLN A 689 16.44 -24.80 -37.10
C GLN A 689 17.55 -24.88 -36.04
N MET A 690 18.76 -25.31 -36.42
CA MET A 690 19.93 -25.27 -35.55
C MET A 690 20.24 -23.85 -35.05
N LYS A 691 20.14 -22.82 -35.93
CA LYS A 691 20.30 -21.42 -35.53
C LYS A 691 19.23 -20.98 -34.53
N THR A 692 18.01 -21.51 -34.65
CA THR A 692 16.93 -21.24 -33.70
C THR A 692 17.17 -21.89 -32.34
N ILE A 693 17.62 -23.15 -32.32
CA ILE A 693 18.03 -23.83 -31.08
C ILE A 693 19.15 -23.05 -30.37
N ARG A 694 20.19 -22.62 -31.12
CA ARG A 694 21.29 -21.80 -30.56
C ARG A 694 20.78 -20.53 -29.88
N ARG A 695 19.81 -19.84 -30.49
CA ARG A 695 19.18 -18.63 -29.91
C ARG A 695 18.35 -18.94 -28.66
N LEU A 696 17.61 -20.05 -28.65
CA LEU A 696 16.79 -20.46 -27.50
C LEU A 696 17.68 -20.79 -26.29
N VAL A 697 18.74 -21.57 -26.50
CA VAL A 697 19.71 -21.90 -25.44
C VAL A 697 20.40 -20.64 -24.93
N HIS A 698 20.80 -19.73 -25.83
CA HIS A 698 21.41 -18.44 -25.44
C HIS A 698 20.47 -17.59 -24.58
N ARG A 699 19.19 -17.47 -24.99
CA ARG A 699 18.18 -16.72 -24.22
C ARG A 699 17.96 -17.32 -22.85
N ALA A 700 17.88 -18.65 -22.75
CA ALA A 700 17.71 -19.35 -21.48
C ALA A 700 18.92 -19.18 -20.55
N LEU A 701 20.14 -19.18 -21.10
CA LEU A 701 21.35 -18.89 -20.31
C LEU A 701 21.36 -17.45 -19.79
N LYS A 702 21.00 -16.48 -20.63
CA LYS A 702 20.91 -15.08 -20.22
C LYS A 702 19.87 -14.82 -19.13
N ALA A 703 18.79 -15.61 -19.12
CA ALA A 703 17.76 -15.56 -18.09
C ALA A 703 18.12 -16.36 -16.84
N CYS A 704 19.22 -17.14 -16.84
CA CYS A 704 19.64 -17.94 -15.69
C CYS A 704 20.30 -17.03 -14.65
N GLU A 705 19.55 -16.67 -13.62
CA GLU A 705 20.05 -15.98 -12.43
C GLU A 705 20.82 -16.95 -11.54
N MET A 706 21.72 -16.40 -10.71
CA MET A 706 22.32 -17.18 -9.64
C MET A 706 21.27 -17.51 -8.57
N PRO A 707 21.24 -18.76 -8.08
CA PRO A 707 20.32 -19.14 -7.01
C PRO A 707 20.46 -18.21 -5.80
N LYS A 708 19.33 -17.76 -5.26
CA LYS A 708 19.27 -16.94 -4.03
C LYS A 708 19.07 -17.81 -2.76
N ASP A 709 19.21 -19.12 -2.92
CA ASP A 709 19.15 -20.09 -1.84
C ASP A 709 20.35 -19.90 -0.88
N PRO A 710 20.29 -20.40 0.36
CA PRO A 710 21.41 -20.30 1.31
C PRO A 710 22.72 -20.85 0.70
N PRO A 711 23.84 -20.13 0.74
CA PRO A 711 25.08 -20.52 0.05
C PRO A 711 25.59 -21.92 0.43
N GLU A 712 25.36 -22.35 1.66
CA GLU A 712 25.71 -23.68 2.16
C GLU A 712 24.95 -24.81 1.47
N LEU A 713 23.77 -24.53 0.91
CA LEU A 713 22.92 -25.48 0.19
C LEU A 713 23.18 -25.48 -1.33
N VAL A 714 23.99 -24.55 -1.84
CA VAL A 714 24.27 -24.42 -3.27
C VAL A 714 25.56 -25.17 -3.63
N LEU A 715 25.50 -26.00 -4.67
CA LEU A 715 26.63 -26.67 -5.29
C LEU A 715 26.82 -26.16 -6.71
N GLU A 716 27.94 -25.48 -6.93
CA GLU A 716 28.38 -25.06 -8.25
C GLU A 716 29.29 -26.12 -8.88
N LEU A 717 28.88 -26.64 -10.04
CA LEU A 717 29.64 -27.64 -10.79
C LEU A 717 30.28 -27.01 -12.02
N ASP A 718 31.58 -27.24 -12.20
CA ASP A 718 32.22 -26.95 -13.49
C ASP A 718 31.68 -27.93 -14.53
N ILE A 719 31.01 -27.41 -15.55
CA ILE A 719 30.36 -28.20 -16.61
C ILE A 719 31.34 -29.07 -17.41
N THR A 720 32.63 -28.78 -17.36
CA THR A 720 33.70 -29.53 -18.06
C THR A 720 34.23 -30.72 -17.24
N THR A 721 33.90 -30.79 -15.95
CA THR A 721 34.27 -31.89 -15.06
C THR A 721 33.75 -33.23 -15.58
N PRO A 722 34.48 -34.36 -15.43
CA PRO A 722 33.93 -35.68 -15.68
C PRO A 722 32.61 -35.92 -14.91
N ILE A 723 31.64 -36.57 -15.57
CA ILE A 723 30.30 -36.77 -15.00
C ILE A 723 30.34 -37.60 -13.71
N ASN A 724 31.28 -38.55 -13.58
CA ASN A 724 31.48 -39.35 -12.37
C ASN A 724 31.79 -38.46 -11.16
N ASP A 725 32.68 -37.49 -11.33
CA ASP A 725 33.06 -36.57 -10.26
C ASP A 725 31.91 -35.60 -9.92
N MET A 726 31.13 -35.18 -10.93
CA MET A 726 29.92 -34.37 -10.67
C MET A 726 28.90 -35.14 -9.81
N VAL A 727 28.63 -36.41 -10.13
CA VAL A 727 27.71 -37.26 -9.35
C VAL A 727 28.25 -37.48 -7.94
N ARG A 728 29.55 -37.72 -7.79
CA ARG A 728 30.22 -37.85 -6.49
C ARG A 728 30.04 -36.58 -5.64
N ARG A 729 30.32 -35.41 -6.20
CA ARG A 729 30.15 -34.11 -5.50
C ARG A 729 28.70 -33.84 -5.10
N ILE A 730 27.73 -34.23 -5.94
CA ILE A 730 26.30 -34.13 -5.60
C ILE A 730 25.98 -35.03 -4.41
N TRP A 731 26.49 -36.26 -4.41
CA TRP A 731 26.28 -37.22 -3.32
C TRP A 731 26.86 -36.72 -1.99
N GLU A 732 28.13 -36.30 -2.00
CA GLU A 732 28.82 -35.75 -0.82
C GLU A 732 28.11 -34.50 -0.29
N LYS A 733 27.71 -33.59 -1.18
CA LYS A 733 27.00 -32.37 -0.74
C LYS A 733 25.61 -32.67 -0.17
N LEU A 734 24.93 -33.69 -0.68
CA LEU A 734 23.66 -34.14 -0.13
C LEU A 734 23.84 -34.85 1.21
N GLU A 735 24.95 -35.57 1.41
CA GLU A 735 25.32 -36.16 2.71
C GLU A 735 25.57 -35.09 3.77
N ASP A 736 26.24 -33.99 3.40
CA ASP A 736 26.53 -32.88 4.31
C ASP A 736 25.28 -32.11 4.76
N ASN A 737 24.30 -31.96 3.87
CA ASN A 737 23.17 -31.05 4.05
C ASN A 737 21.82 -31.75 4.28
N GLY A 738 21.72 -33.02 3.90
CA GLY A 738 20.48 -33.78 3.93
C GLY A 738 20.13 -34.29 5.32
N MET A 739 18.85 -34.60 5.52
CA MET A 739 18.33 -35.17 6.76
C MET A 739 18.63 -36.67 6.88
N HIS A 740 18.78 -37.37 5.75
CA HIS A 740 19.04 -38.80 5.71
C HIS A 740 20.55 -39.12 5.63
N THR A 741 21.02 -40.05 6.47
CA THR A 741 22.43 -40.47 6.46
C THR A 741 22.77 -41.30 5.23
N LEU A 742 23.51 -40.74 4.28
CA LEU A 742 23.89 -41.44 3.06
C LEU A 742 25.08 -42.39 3.28
N PRO A 743 25.08 -43.61 2.70
CA PRO A 743 26.25 -44.49 2.75
C PRO A 743 27.36 -44.01 1.81
N PRO A 744 28.62 -44.42 2.05
CA PRO A 744 29.72 -44.14 1.12
C PRO A 744 29.49 -44.84 -0.22
N VAL A 745 29.79 -44.14 -1.33
CA VAL A 745 29.63 -44.64 -2.70
C VAL A 745 30.97 -44.96 -3.36
N THR A 746 31.05 -46.13 -3.99
CA THR A 746 32.23 -46.57 -4.75
C THR A 746 32.20 -46.05 -6.19
N ASP A 747 33.34 -46.02 -6.88
CA ASP A 747 33.40 -45.65 -8.31
C ASP A 747 32.53 -46.56 -9.20
N LYS A 748 32.39 -47.83 -8.79
CA LYS A 748 31.55 -48.80 -9.46
C LYS A 748 30.07 -48.43 -9.34
N ASP A 749 29.62 -48.02 -8.15
CA ASP A 749 28.23 -47.60 -7.93
C ASP A 749 27.86 -46.39 -8.80
N ILE A 750 28.76 -45.40 -8.85
CA ILE A 750 28.58 -44.19 -9.67
C ILE A 750 28.52 -44.54 -11.16
N SER A 751 29.43 -45.40 -11.63
CA SER A 751 29.47 -45.81 -13.04
C SER A 751 28.20 -46.55 -13.43
N GLU A 752 27.74 -47.51 -12.61
CA GLU A 752 26.49 -48.23 -12.84
C GLU A 752 25.27 -47.30 -12.88
N ALA A 753 25.22 -46.29 -11.98
CA ALA A 753 24.12 -45.32 -11.96
C ALA A 753 24.09 -44.41 -13.19
N ILE A 754 25.26 -44.00 -13.70
CA ILE A 754 25.38 -43.22 -14.94
C ILE A 754 24.96 -44.08 -16.14
N ASP A 755 25.39 -45.35 -16.19
CA ASP A 755 24.98 -46.28 -17.24
C ASP A 755 23.46 -46.47 -17.26
N LEU A 756 22.83 -46.62 -16.09
CA LEU A 756 21.36 -46.68 -15.98
C LEU A 756 20.69 -45.39 -16.46
N SER A 757 21.24 -44.22 -16.14
CA SER A 757 20.75 -42.92 -16.61
C SER A 757 20.77 -42.84 -18.15
N HIS A 758 21.86 -43.30 -18.77
CA HIS A 758 22.00 -43.37 -20.23
C HIS A 758 21.08 -44.40 -20.87
N GLN A 759 20.98 -45.60 -20.29
CA GLN A 759 20.07 -46.65 -20.76
C GLN A 759 18.61 -46.18 -20.75
N TYR A 760 18.21 -45.45 -19.69
CA TYR A 760 16.88 -44.84 -19.63
C TYR A 760 16.65 -43.83 -20.77
N GLU A 761 17.64 -42.99 -21.08
CA GLU A 761 17.56 -42.06 -22.23
C GLU A 761 17.38 -42.83 -23.55
N SER A 762 18.20 -43.85 -23.78
CA SER A 762 18.13 -44.70 -24.98
C SER A 762 16.78 -45.40 -25.09
N PHE A 763 16.24 -45.89 -23.96
CA PHE A 763 14.92 -46.51 -23.92
C PHE A 763 13.83 -45.51 -24.33
N LEU A 764 13.82 -44.30 -23.74
CA LEU A 764 12.86 -43.25 -24.10
C LEU A 764 12.95 -42.84 -25.57
N ALA A 765 14.15 -42.81 -26.15
CA ALA A 765 14.35 -42.57 -27.57
C ALA A 765 13.75 -43.71 -28.43
N SER A 766 13.97 -44.97 -28.04
CA SER A 766 13.48 -46.15 -28.76
C SER A 766 11.95 -46.30 -28.74
N CYS A 767 11.29 -46.00 -27.62
CA CYS A 767 9.83 -46.05 -27.50
C CYS A 767 9.11 -45.04 -28.42
N ARG A 768 9.84 -44.04 -28.92
CA ARG A 768 9.32 -43.04 -29.85
C ARG A 768 9.54 -43.44 -31.31
N ALA A 769 10.61 -44.18 -31.62
CA ALA A 769 10.86 -44.68 -32.97
C ALA A 769 9.77 -45.67 -33.44
N THR A 770 9.19 -46.44 -32.51
CA THR A 770 8.10 -47.39 -32.78
C THR A 770 6.71 -46.75 -32.99
N GLN A 771 6.55 -45.44 -32.79
CA GLN A 771 5.32 -44.73 -33.17
C GLN A 771 5.29 -44.28 -34.63
N PHE A 772 6.34 -44.57 -35.41
CA PHE A 772 6.51 -44.21 -36.82
C PHE A 772 6.46 -45.41 -37.79
N THR A 773 5.62 -46.41 -37.53
CA THR A 773 5.17 -47.37 -38.56
C THR A 773 3.70 -47.11 -38.91
N PRO A 774 3.36 -46.75 -40.16
CA PRO A 774 1.98 -46.56 -40.57
C PRO A 774 1.39 -47.90 -41.04
N ALA A 775 0.40 -48.42 -40.31
CA ALA A 775 -0.83 -49.05 -40.82
C ALA A 775 -1.44 -50.06 -39.83
N SER A 776 -2.77 -49.94 -39.66
CA SER A 776 -3.74 -50.86 -39.07
C SER A 776 -3.55 -51.30 -37.60
N ALA A 777 -4.22 -50.58 -36.68
CA ALA A 777 -5.13 -51.19 -35.69
C ALA A 777 -5.78 -50.08 -34.83
N TYR A 778 -6.96 -49.64 -35.25
CA TYR A 778 -7.90 -48.95 -34.38
C TYR A 778 -8.47 -49.98 -33.39
N SER A 779 -7.96 -50.02 -32.15
CA SER A 779 -8.64 -50.57 -30.96
C SER A 779 -7.66 -50.57 -29.77
N ASN A 780 -8.14 -50.19 -28.57
CA ASN A 780 -7.43 -50.16 -27.28
C ASN A 780 -6.48 -48.99 -26.96
N LYS A 781 -7.07 -47.79 -26.81
CA LYS A 781 -6.47 -46.62 -26.14
C LYS A 781 -6.61 -46.59 -24.60
N ARG A 782 -6.82 -47.72 -23.91
CA ARG A 782 -7.14 -47.74 -22.46
C ARG A 782 -6.14 -48.38 -21.49
N THR A 783 -4.99 -48.90 -21.92
CA THR A 783 -4.10 -49.66 -21.00
C THR A 783 -2.65 -49.18 -20.87
N TRP A 784 -2.28 -48.00 -21.37
CA TRP A 784 -0.88 -47.52 -21.32
C TRP A 784 -0.67 -46.22 -20.51
N ARG A 785 -1.31 -46.10 -19.34
CA ARG A 785 -1.17 -44.94 -18.43
C ARG A 785 -0.46 -45.23 -17.09
N GLY A 786 0.26 -46.35 -16.95
CA GLY A 786 0.89 -46.76 -15.69
C GLY A 786 2.41 -47.02 -15.72
N TYR A 787 3.10 -46.86 -16.85
CA TYR A 787 4.43 -47.48 -17.04
C TYR A 787 5.66 -46.62 -16.77
N SER A 788 5.53 -45.31 -16.48
CA SER A 788 6.71 -44.45 -16.25
C SER A 788 7.43 -44.74 -14.93
N VAL A 789 6.72 -45.28 -13.94
CA VAL A 789 7.23 -45.54 -12.57
C VAL A 789 7.74 -46.98 -12.38
N TRP A 790 7.41 -47.91 -13.29
CA TRP A 790 7.66 -49.34 -13.07
C TRP A 790 8.93 -49.89 -13.72
N PHE A 791 9.54 -49.20 -14.69
CA PHE A 791 10.62 -49.79 -15.50
C PHE A 791 11.96 -49.90 -14.74
N LEU A 792 12.31 -48.92 -13.90
CA LEU A 792 13.51 -48.98 -13.04
C LEU A 792 13.42 -50.07 -11.95
N ARG A 793 12.20 -50.55 -11.65
CA ARG A 793 11.98 -51.64 -10.69
C ARG A 793 12.20 -53.02 -11.33
N SER A 794 11.97 -53.16 -12.64
CA SER A 794 12.02 -54.45 -13.35
C SER A 794 13.40 -54.82 -13.92
N SER A 795 14.30 -53.85 -14.18
CA SER A 795 15.65 -54.15 -14.67
C SER A 795 16.59 -54.74 -13.62
N LEU A 796 16.27 -54.58 -12.33
CA LEU A 796 17.04 -55.13 -11.19
C LEU A 796 16.64 -56.57 -10.82
N GLN A 797 15.57 -57.13 -11.40
CA GLN A 797 15.13 -58.52 -11.21
C GLN A 797 15.15 -59.28 -12.55
N GLY A 798 16.32 -59.71 -13.00
CA GLY A 798 16.46 -60.43 -14.27
C GLY A 798 15.87 -61.85 -14.25
N ARG A 799 15.05 -62.18 -15.27
CA ARG A 799 15.05 -63.48 -15.98
C ARG A 799 14.41 -63.31 -17.37
N TRP A 800 15.22 -63.51 -18.40
CA TRP A 800 14.78 -63.72 -19.78
C TRP A 800 14.04 -65.06 -19.88
N CYS A 801 12.86 -65.08 -20.51
CA CYS A 801 12.32 -66.29 -21.13
C CYS A 801 11.57 -65.95 -22.43
N SER A 802 11.96 -66.70 -23.46
CA SER A 802 11.61 -66.60 -24.87
C SER A 802 10.11 -66.76 -25.17
N ALA A 803 9.69 -66.11 -26.26
CA ALA A 803 8.39 -66.19 -26.90
C ALA A 803 7.89 -67.62 -27.19
N ARG A 804 6.58 -67.85 -27.00
CA ARG A 804 5.77 -68.73 -27.86
C ARG A 804 4.38 -68.13 -28.07
N SER A 805 4.06 -67.95 -29.34
CA SER A 805 2.75 -67.60 -29.89
C SER A 805 1.74 -68.74 -29.71
N THR A 806 0.52 -68.43 -29.31
CA THR A 806 -0.67 -69.16 -29.77
C THR A 806 -1.92 -68.27 -29.67
N SER A 807 -2.65 -68.25 -30.78
CA SER A 807 -3.93 -67.62 -31.06
C SER A 807 -5.12 -68.26 -30.32
N ARG A 808 -6.13 -67.44 -29.98
CA ARG A 808 -7.61 -67.63 -30.08
C ARG A 808 -8.31 -66.84 -28.96
N GLN A 809 -9.16 -65.84 -29.23
CA GLN A 809 -10.53 -65.84 -29.77
C GLN A 809 -11.58 -65.85 -28.64
N SER A 810 -12.36 -64.75 -28.54
CA SER A 810 -13.68 -64.55 -27.85
C SER A 810 -13.76 -64.92 -26.34
N THR A 811 -14.40 -64.18 -25.44
CA THR A 811 -15.83 -63.78 -25.43
C THR A 811 -16.07 -62.80 -24.24
N LEU A 812 -17.24 -62.16 -24.28
CA LEU A 812 -17.88 -61.15 -23.42
C LEU A 812 -18.03 -61.43 -21.89
N GLU A 813 -18.42 -60.35 -21.18
CA GLU A 813 -19.14 -60.25 -19.87
C GLU A 813 -18.31 -60.59 -18.61
N VAL A 814 -18.20 -59.78 -17.56
CA VAL A 814 -19.01 -58.70 -16.93
C VAL A 814 -18.10 -57.59 -16.41
#